data_AF-A0A6A4S0K1-F1
#
_entry.id   AF-A0A6A4S0K1-F1
#
_cell.length_a   1.000
_cell.length_b   1.000
_cell.length_c   1.000
_cell.angle_alpha   90.00
_cell.angle_beta   90.00
_cell.angle_gamma   90.00
#
_symmetry.space_group_name_H-M   'P 1'
#
loop_
_entity.id
_entity.type
_entity.pdbx_description
1 polymer ?
#
loop_
_entity_poly.entity_id
_entity_poly.type
_entity_poly.pdbx_seq_one_letter_code
_entity_poly.pdbx_strand_id
1 'polypeptide(L)'
;MVVGKVTFTKLEREKLAEVLWLLNWISVMTGATLFGLGLFLKIEILKWQEVMSDQGILYVPHMLITTGLAACCINFLGGKICLDCADTNKFLRWKLVMMPYVICTFFFTSCVLVGALMCYSIRGQLEESLFLGLRSAMRFYKDTDTPGRCYLKRTLDLLQIQFHCCGNAGYRDWFHVQWISNRYLDMTSSAVVDRLRSNVEGKYLADGVPFSCCSTFSPRPCIQQQVSNRSAHFNFDRQSQQLNLWRRGCRQALLEHYTGIMQSIGLTVLLIWLFELLVLTGVRYLQTAMENVLRLGDPDSESDGWILENSLAETARSNFNIIKNLGKCYQTDNDPNINVPTPAVEQEQKKKTQTHIRLRPTSDPDSHQIQTHIRQYQRRLNRQVQGPDVIMPFGNTHNQLKMNYSAEQEFPDLSQHNNHMAKVLTPEIYANLRDKETPSGFTLDDVIQTGVDNPGHPFIMTVGCVAGDEETYEVFKDLLDPVIEDRHGGYKPSDKHKTDLDFENLQGGDDLDPNYVLSSRVRTGRSIRNFCLPPHCSRGERRAIEDLSIESLDALDEDLKGKYYALKNMTEEEQQQLIDDHFLFDKPVSPLLLASGMARDWPDGRGIWHNDNKTFLVWVNEEDHLRVISMQQGGNMREVFTRFCTGLTKIEALFKERGHEFMWNEHLGYVLTCPSNLGTGLRAGVHVKLPNLSGVDTAAVGGVFDISNADRLGFSEVELVQMVVDGVNLLVDMEKRLEAGDAIDDIIPEQK
;
A
#
# COMPACT_ATOMS: atom_id res chain seq x y z
N MET A 1 21.93 -43.82 41.31
CA MET A 1 23.21 -43.09 41.51
C MET A 1 22.92 -41.63 41.17
N VAL A 2 23.01 -40.73 42.15
CA VAL A 2 22.69 -39.29 41.97
C VAL A 2 23.81 -38.64 41.17
N VAL A 3 23.48 -37.89 40.11
CA VAL A 3 24.48 -37.29 39.22
C VAL A 3 24.82 -35.89 39.69
N GLY A 4 26.13 -35.64 39.91
CA GLY A 4 26.65 -34.33 40.28
C GLY A 4 26.34 -33.89 41.71
N LYS A 5 26.33 -34.81 42.69
CA LYS A 5 26.05 -34.52 44.09
C LYS A 5 27.12 -33.60 44.72
N VAL A 6 26.70 -32.52 45.39
CA VAL A 6 27.55 -31.59 46.16
C VAL A 6 26.86 -31.31 47.50
N THR A 7 27.61 -31.33 48.61
CA THR A 7 27.09 -31.02 49.94
C THR A 7 27.36 -29.55 50.26
N PHE A 8 26.35 -28.82 50.73
CA PHE A 8 26.45 -27.40 51.06
C PHE A 8 26.15 -27.16 52.54
N THR A 9 26.99 -26.35 53.18
CA THR A 9 26.71 -25.73 54.50
C THR A 9 25.71 -24.58 54.35
N LYS A 10 25.12 -24.11 55.48
CA LYS A 10 24.21 -22.96 55.46
C LYS A 10 24.82 -21.71 54.81
N LEU A 11 26.04 -21.36 55.20
CA LEU A 11 26.75 -20.20 54.65
C LEU A 11 27.01 -20.33 53.15
N GLU A 12 27.32 -21.54 52.67
CA GLU A 12 27.53 -21.80 51.24
C GLU A 12 26.23 -21.73 50.43
N ARG A 13 25.09 -22.15 50.99
CA ARG A 13 23.77 -22.00 50.36
C ARG A 13 23.34 -20.54 50.26
N GLU A 14 23.51 -19.76 51.32
CA GLU A 14 23.22 -18.32 51.34
C GLU A 14 24.07 -17.59 50.29
N LYS A 15 25.38 -17.87 50.25
CA LYS A 15 26.29 -17.34 49.22
C LYS A 15 25.89 -17.79 47.81
N LEU A 16 25.50 -19.05 47.61
CA LEU A 16 25.03 -19.54 46.32
C LEU A 16 23.77 -18.79 45.86
N ALA A 17 22.83 -18.54 46.78
CA ALA A 17 21.61 -17.78 46.52
C ALA A 17 21.90 -16.32 46.16
N GLU A 18 22.81 -15.64 46.88
CA GLU A 18 23.25 -14.27 46.58
C GLU A 18 23.96 -14.16 45.22
N VAL A 19 24.86 -15.11 44.92
CA VAL A 19 25.55 -15.16 43.62
C VAL A 19 24.55 -15.41 42.49
N LEU A 20 23.59 -16.33 42.66
CA LEU A 20 22.57 -16.59 41.66
C LEU A 20 21.60 -15.41 41.47
N TRP A 21 21.31 -14.66 42.54
CA TRP A 21 20.54 -13.41 42.43
C TRP A 21 21.26 -12.40 41.51
N LEU A 22 22.55 -12.18 41.71
CA LEU A 22 23.36 -11.31 40.84
C LEU A 22 23.40 -11.83 39.40
N LEU A 23 23.63 -13.14 39.21
CA LEU A 23 23.71 -13.75 37.88
C LEU A 23 22.37 -13.66 37.13
N ASN A 24 21.22 -13.83 37.79
CA ASN A 24 19.91 -13.66 37.18
C ASN A 24 19.66 -12.21 36.74
N TRP A 25 20.13 -11.20 37.49
CA TRP A 25 20.06 -9.81 37.04
C TRP A 25 20.95 -9.53 35.83
N ILE A 26 22.13 -10.15 35.76
CA ILE A 26 22.96 -10.13 34.55
C ILE A 26 22.21 -10.81 33.39
N SER A 27 21.49 -11.91 33.63
CA SER A 27 20.65 -12.57 32.62
C SER A 27 19.48 -11.70 32.14
N VAL A 28 18.95 -10.78 32.97
CA VAL A 28 17.96 -9.79 32.50
C VAL A 28 18.60 -8.84 31.48
N MET A 29 19.85 -8.41 31.71
CA MET A 29 20.57 -7.54 30.78
C MET A 29 20.91 -8.25 29.47
N THR A 30 21.26 -9.55 29.51
CA THR A 30 21.46 -10.34 28.30
C THR A 30 20.15 -10.54 27.54
N GLY A 31 19.01 -10.71 28.22
CA GLY A 31 17.68 -10.74 27.61
C GLY A 31 17.30 -9.44 26.89
N ALA A 32 17.58 -8.29 27.51
CA ALA A 32 17.39 -6.98 26.87
C ALA A 32 18.30 -6.80 25.64
N THR A 33 19.53 -7.32 25.72
CA THR A 33 20.47 -7.33 24.58
C THR A 33 19.93 -8.18 23.42
N LEU A 34 19.39 -9.38 23.70
CA LEU A 34 18.74 -10.23 22.67
C LEU A 34 17.57 -9.52 21.99
N PHE A 35 16.72 -8.86 22.76
CA PHE A 35 15.60 -8.08 22.23
C PHE A 35 16.10 -6.94 21.32
N GLY A 36 17.12 -6.20 21.75
CA GLY A 36 17.74 -5.13 20.96
C GLY A 36 18.35 -5.64 19.66
N LEU A 37 19.08 -6.76 19.70
CA LEU A 37 19.65 -7.40 18.50
C LEU A 37 18.56 -7.89 17.53
N GLY A 38 17.44 -8.40 18.04
CA GLY A 38 16.29 -8.80 17.24
C GLY A 38 15.63 -7.62 16.52
N LEU A 39 15.45 -6.49 17.21
CA LEU A 39 14.94 -5.26 16.60
C LEU A 39 15.91 -4.69 15.56
N PHE A 40 17.20 -4.64 15.89
CA PHE A 40 18.24 -4.20 14.96
C PHE A 40 18.22 -5.02 13.68
N LEU A 41 18.23 -6.36 13.78
CA LEU A 41 18.21 -7.24 12.61
C LEU A 41 16.92 -7.07 11.78
N LYS A 42 15.76 -6.88 12.44
CA LYS A 42 14.48 -6.61 11.75
C LYS A 42 14.57 -5.33 10.92
N ILE A 43 15.03 -4.23 11.53
CA ILE A 43 15.16 -2.94 10.84
C ILE A 43 16.14 -3.05 9.67
N GLU A 44 17.26 -3.74 9.86
CA GLU A 44 18.29 -3.86 8.84
C GLU A 44 17.85 -4.68 7.62
N ILE A 45 17.00 -5.70 7.82
CA ILE A 45 16.40 -6.47 6.73
C ILE A 45 15.31 -5.66 6.02
N LEU A 46 14.45 -4.95 6.76
CA LEU A 46 13.35 -4.17 6.18
C LEU A 46 13.82 -3.04 5.25
N LYS A 47 15.01 -2.46 5.48
CA LYS A 47 15.61 -1.44 4.60
C LYS A 47 15.70 -1.87 3.13
N TRP A 48 15.87 -3.16 2.88
CA TRP A 48 16.07 -3.72 1.54
C TRP A 48 14.99 -4.75 1.16
N GLN A 49 13.83 -4.70 1.81
CA GLN A 49 12.75 -5.67 1.59
C GLN A 49 12.29 -5.72 0.13
N GLU A 50 12.30 -4.60 -0.58
CA GLU A 50 11.89 -4.53 -2.00
C GLU A 50 12.76 -5.36 -2.95
N VAL A 51 14.00 -5.67 -2.57
CA VAL A 51 14.93 -6.48 -3.37
C VAL A 51 15.08 -7.92 -2.85
N MET A 52 14.28 -8.30 -1.85
CA MET A 52 14.20 -9.63 -1.26
C MET A 52 12.80 -10.21 -1.47
N SER A 53 12.69 -11.51 -1.70
CA SER A 53 11.37 -12.18 -1.69
C SER A 53 10.99 -12.62 -0.27
N ASP A 54 9.69 -12.72 0.02
CA ASP A 54 9.13 -12.91 1.37
C ASP A 54 9.27 -14.34 1.93
N GLN A 55 10.40 -15.00 1.64
CA GLN A 55 10.70 -16.40 1.98
C GLN A 55 11.10 -16.57 3.46
N GLY A 56 10.29 -16.05 4.40
CA GLY A 56 10.49 -16.32 5.83
C GLY A 56 11.75 -15.72 6.46
N ILE A 57 12.38 -14.73 5.81
CA ILE A 57 13.62 -14.09 6.31
C ILE A 57 13.44 -13.41 7.68
N LEU A 58 12.20 -13.08 8.06
CA LEU A 58 11.86 -12.44 9.34
C LEU A 58 11.69 -13.41 10.52
N TYR A 59 11.75 -14.74 10.31
CA TYR A 59 11.59 -15.71 11.40
C TYR A 59 12.64 -15.53 12.51
N VAL A 60 13.92 -15.32 12.15
CA VAL A 60 15.01 -15.15 13.12
C VAL A 60 14.85 -13.86 13.94
N PRO A 61 14.65 -12.67 13.33
CA PRO A 61 14.35 -11.44 14.09
C PRO A 61 13.17 -11.60 15.04
N HIS A 62 12.05 -12.17 14.56
CA HIS A 62 10.86 -12.36 15.40
C HIS A 62 11.12 -13.30 16.58
N MET A 63 11.86 -14.38 16.36
CA MET A 63 12.22 -15.29 17.45
C MET A 63 13.16 -14.63 18.46
N LEU A 64 14.14 -13.84 18.04
CA LEU A 64 15.04 -13.11 18.95
C LEU A 64 14.29 -12.08 19.81
N ILE A 65 13.32 -11.39 19.22
CA ILE A 65 12.47 -10.42 19.94
C ILE A 65 11.62 -11.12 20.99
N THR A 66 10.94 -12.21 20.62
CA THR A 66 10.06 -12.94 21.56
C THR A 66 10.85 -13.64 22.66
N THR A 67 11.97 -14.28 22.32
CA THR A 67 12.85 -14.93 23.30
C THR A 67 13.55 -13.93 24.21
N GLY A 68 13.96 -12.76 23.71
CA GLY A 68 14.55 -11.69 24.53
C GLY A 68 13.58 -11.14 25.58
N LEU A 69 12.32 -10.87 25.21
CA LEU A 69 11.29 -10.45 26.17
C LEU A 69 11.02 -11.54 27.23
N ALA A 70 10.90 -12.80 26.78
CA ALA A 70 10.70 -13.92 27.68
C ALA A 70 11.89 -14.10 28.66
N ALA A 71 13.14 -13.95 28.19
CA ALA A 71 14.33 -13.98 29.03
C ALA A 71 14.25 -12.93 30.16
N CYS A 72 13.89 -11.68 29.85
CA CYS A 72 13.77 -10.63 30.86
C CYS A 72 12.77 -11.02 31.96
N CYS A 73 11.60 -11.51 31.59
CA CYS A 73 10.55 -11.91 32.54
C CYS A 73 10.97 -13.11 33.40
N ILE A 74 11.52 -14.15 32.77
CA ILE A 74 11.93 -15.38 33.44
C ILE A 74 13.07 -15.11 34.42
N ASN A 75 14.11 -14.39 33.98
CA ASN A 75 15.29 -14.12 34.81
C ASN A 75 15.01 -13.11 35.92
N PHE A 76 14.10 -12.15 35.72
CA PHE A 76 13.62 -11.28 36.80
C PHE A 76 12.94 -12.09 37.91
N LEU A 77 12.09 -13.05 37.51
CA LEU A 77 11.45 -13.97 38.45
C LEU A 77 12.49 -14.87 39.14
N GLY A 78 13.46 -15.39 38.40
CA GLY A 78 14.58 -16.19 38.92
C GLY A 78 15.40 -15.46 39.97
N GLY A 79 15.72 -14.19 39.74
CA GLY A 79 16.39 -13.33 40.70
C GLY A 79 15.58 -13.19 41.99
N LYS A 80 14.29 -12.87 41.88
CA LYS A 80 13.40 -12.78 43.05
C LYS A 80 13.36 -14.08 43.86
N ILE A 81 13.25 -15.22 43.16
CA ILE A 81 13.25 -16.53 43.81
C ILE A 81 14.57 -16.79 44.53
N CYS A 82 15.72 -16.54 43.90
CA CYS A 82 17.03 -16.75 44.52
C CYS A 82 17.24 -15.88 45.77
N LEU A 83 16.78 -14.63 45.75
CA LEU A 83 16.84 -13.74 46.93
C LEU A 83 15.97 -14.26 48.08
N ASP A 84 14.75 -14.71 47.79
CA ASP A 84 13.85 -15.26 48.80
C ASP A 84 14.33 -16.63 49.34
N CYS A 85 15.12 -17.39 48.55
CA CYS A 85 15.75 -18.65 48.98
C CYS A 85 16.83 -18.46 50.05
N ALA A 86 17.38 -17.24 50.21
CA ALA A 86 18.33 -16.95 51.28
C ALA A 86 17.67 -16.99 52.69
N ASP A 87 16.34 -16.90 52.77
CA ASP A 87 15.56 -17.01 54.01
C ASP A 87 14.66 -18.26 53.97
N THR A 88 14.93 -19.20 54.87
CA THR A 88 14.21 -20.48 54.96
C THR A 88 12.69 -20.30 55.13
N ASN A 89 12.23 -19.23 55.80
CA ASN A 89 10.81 -18.97 56.00
C ASN A 89 10.11 -18.47 54.74
N LYS A 90 10.83 -17.72 53.89
CA LYS A 90 10.30 -17.21 52.61
C LYS A 90 10.32 -18.29 51.53
N PHE A 91 11.31 -19.19 51.57
CA PHE A 91 11.42 -20.33 50.65
C PHE A 91 10.18 -21.23 50.61
N LEU A 92 9.47 -21.42 51.73
CA LEU A 92 8.25 -22.23 51.79
C LEU A 92 7.19 -21.79 50.75
N ARG A 93 7.12 -20.49 50.44
CA ARG A 93 6.16 -19.93 49.48
C ARG A 93 6.49 -20.31 48.04
N TRP A 94 7.76 -20.57 47.74
CA TRP A 94 8.28 -20.86 46.41
C TRP A 94 8.45 -22.35 46.12
N LYS A 95 8.33 -23.21 47.15
CA LYS A 95 8.52 -24.67 47.05
C LYS A 95 7.74 -25.31 45.88
N LEU A 96 6.46 -24.97 45.73
CA LEU A 96 5.60 -25.54 44.69
C LEU A 96 5.87 -24.95 43.29
N VAL A 97 6.50 -23.77 43.22
CA VAL A 97 6.74 -23.03 41.98
C VAL A 97 8.14 -23.32 41.40
N MET A 98 9.10 -23.71 42.24
CA MET A 98 10.49 -23.96 41.85
C MET A 98 10.66 -25.09 40.81
N MET A 99 9.97 -26.22 40.97
CA MET A 99 10.05 -27.32 39.99
C MET A 99 9.45 -26.92 38.62
N PRO A 100 8.23 -26.36 38.55
CA PRO A 100 7.70 -25.80 37.31
C PRO A 100 8.61 -24.74 36.69
N TYR A 101 9.17 -23.83 37.50
CA TYR A 101 10.10 -22.80 37.04
C TYR A 101 11.31 -23.42 36.33
N VAL A 102 12.00 -24.38 36.96
CA VAL A 102 13.17 -25.05 36.38
C VAL A 102 12.84 -25.79 35.08
N ILE A 103 11.66 -26.42 34.99
CA ILE A 103 11.20 -27.09 33.75
C ILE A 103 10.94 -26.07 32.64
N CYS A 104 10.25 -24.98 32.96
CA CYS A 104 9.96 -23.90 32.01
C CYS A 104 11.25 -23.22 31.52
N THR A 105 12.21 -22.95 32.42
CA THR A 105 13.50 -22.36 32.05
C THR A 105 14.35 -23.32 31.22
N PHE A 106 14.28 -24.63 31.47
CA PHE A 106 14.96 -25.62 30.63
C PHE A 106 14.41 -25.62 29.19
N PHE A 107 13.08 -25.59 29.03
CA PHE A 107 12.47 -25.46 27.70
C PHE A 107 12.87 -24.13 27.03
N PHE A 108 12.84 -23.04 27.79
CA PHE A 108 13.26 -21.72 27.31
C PHE A 108 14.72 -21.71 26.82
N THR A 109 15.67 -22.26 27.60
CA THR A 109 17.08 -22.36 27.17
C THR A 109 17.24 -23.20 25.91
N SER A 110 16.38 -24.21 25.70
CA SER A 110 16.36 -24.98 24.46
C SER A 110 15.90 -24.13 23.26
N CYS A 111 14.91 -23.25 23.46
CA CYS A 111 14.49 -22.29 22.42
C CYS A 111 15.61 -21.30 22.05
N VAL A 112 16.38 -20.80 23.03
CA VAL A 112 17.52 -19.91 22.76
C VAL A 112 18.59 -20.62 21.93
N LEU A 113 18.86 -21.91 22.20
CA LEU A 113 19.78 -22.72 21.39
C LEU A 113 19.27 -22.89 19.95
N VAL A 114 17.98 -23.15 19.77
CA VAL A 114 17.37 -23.19 18.42
C VAL A 114 17.57 -21.85 17.71
N GLY A 115 17.43 -20.73 18.42
CA GLY A 115 17.74 -19.39 17.91
C GLY A 115 19.16 -19.20 17.43
N ALA A 116 20.14 -19.64 18.22
CA ALA A 116 21.54 -19.64 17.81
C ALA A 116 21.75 -20.47 16.53
N LEU A 117 21.21 -21.69 16.47
CA LEU A 117 21.35 -22.57 15.31
C LEU A 117 20.68 -22.01 14.06
N MET A 118 19.50 -21.40 14.18
CA MET A 118 18.80 -20.76 13.07
C MET A 118 19.58 -19.58 12.49
N CYS A 119 20.34 -18.84 13.30
CA CYS A 119 21.20 -17.77 12.81
C CYS A 119 22.28 -18.28 11.82
N TYR A 120 22.70 -19.55 11.95
CA TYR A 120 23.67 -20.16 11.04
C TYR A 120 23.03 -20.90 9.86
N SER A 121 21.80 -21.41 10.00
CA SER A 121 21.15 -22.23 8.97
C SER A 121 20.38 -21.44 7.90
N ILE A 122 20.01 -20.18 8.16
CA ILE A 122 19.18 -19.40 7.23
C ILE A 122 19.90 -18.94 5.95
N ARG A 123 21.24 -19.07 5.88
CA ARG A 123 22.06 -18.56 4.76
C ARG A 123 21.52 -19.00 3.39
N GLY A 124 21.07 -20.26 3.27
CA GLY A 124 20.51 -20.79 2.02
C GLY A 124 19.19 -20.11 1.63
N GLN A 125 18.28 -19.92 2.58
CA GLN A 125 17.00 -19.23 2.35
C GLN A 125 17.23 -17.76 1.98
N LEU A 126 18.20 -17.10 2.63
CA LEU A 126 18.57 -15.73 2.33
C LEU A 126 19.16 -15.61 0.91
N GLU A 127 20.02 -16.55 0.50
CA GLU A 127 20.58 -16.56 -0.86
C GLU A 127 19.50 -16.74 -1.93
N GLU A 128 18.55 -17.64 -1.71
CA GLU A 128 17.42 -17.86 -2.61
C GLU A 128 16.49 -16.65 -2.68
N SER A 129 16.18 -16.05 -1.53
CA SER A 129 15.37 -14.82 -1.44
C SER A 129 16.02 -13.66 -2.21
N LEU A 130 17.32 -13.43 -1.99
CA LEU A 130 18.08 -12.40 -2.70
C LEU A 130 18.18 -12.69 -4.20
N PHE A 131 18.35 -13.95 -4.58
CA PHE A 131 18.44 -14.32 -6.00
C PHE A 131 17.14 -14.00 -6.74
N LEU A 132 15.99 -14.39 -6.19
CA LEU A 132 14.67 -14.14 -6.79
C LEU A 132 14.32 -12.65 -6.74
N GLY A 133 14.51 -12.01 -5.59
CA GLY A 133 14.20 -10.60 -5.35
C GLY A 133 15.00 -9.67 -6.27
N LEU A 134 16.34 -9.80 -6.31
CA LEU A 134 17.18 -8.97 -7.19
C LEU A 134 16.90 -9.22 -8.67
N ARG A 135 16.62 -10.47 -9.08
CA ARG A 135 16.26 -10.77 -10.47
C ARG A 135 14.95 -10.10 -10.88
N SER A 136 13.95 -10.13 -9.98
CA SER A 136 12.70 -9.42 -10.17
C SER A 136 12.95 -7.91 -10.24
N ALA A 137 13.70 -7.36 -9.28
CA ALA A 137 14.03 -5.94 -9.20
C ALA A 137 14.71 -5.41 -10.47
N MET A 138 15.70 -6.15 -10.99
CA MET A 138 16.37 -5.79 -12.24
C MET A 138 15.41 -5.78 -13.44
N ARG A 139 14.48 -6.75 -13.52
CA ARG A 139 13.54 -6.85 -14.64
C ARG A 139 12.63 -5.63 -14.75
N PHE A 140 12.19 -5.09 -13.61
CA PHE A 140 11.30 -3.93 -13.55
C PHE A 140 12.06 -2.62 -13.31
N TYR A 141 13.39 -2.62 -13.42
CA TYR A 141 14.23 -1.44 -13.20
C TYR A 141 13.89 -0.28 -14.16
N LYS A 142 13.45 -0.60 -15.39
CA LYS A 142 13.05 0.41 -16.40
C LYS A 142 11.66 1.02 -16.14
N ASP A 143 10.86 0.41 -15.27
CA ASP A 143 9.44 0.71 -15.07
C ASP A 143 9.26 1.82 -14.03
N THR A 144 9.86 2.98 -14.30
CA THR A 144 9.82 4.15 -13.42
C THR A 144 8.42 4.77 -13.29
N ASP A 145 7.56 4.52 -14.26
CA ASP A 145 6.22 5.10 -14.37
C ASP A 145 5.10 4.09 -14.07
N THR A 146 5.44 2.84 -13.74
CA THR A 146 4.46 1.78 -13.44
C THR A 146 4.07 1.83 -11.95
N PRO A 147 2.78 1.98 -11.61
CA PRO A 147 2.29 1.97 -10.23
C PRO A 147 2.78 0.73 -9.46
N GLY A 148 3.21 0.92 -8.21
CA GLY A 148 3.76 -0.13 -7.35
C GLY A 148 5.23 -0.51 -7.62
N ARG A 149 5.87 -0.04 -8.70
CA ARG A 149 7.26 -0.40 -9.07
C ARG A 149 8.21 0.79 -9.25
N CYS A 150 7.72 2.02 -9.12
CA CYS A 150 8.48 3.25 -9.38
C CYS A 150 9.72 3.45 -8.48
N TYR A 151 9.71 2.93 -7.25
CA TYR A 151 10.84 3.06 -6.31
C TYR A 151 12.00 2.10 -6.60
N LEU A 152 11.75 1.04 -7.38
CA LEU A 152 12.67 -0.06 -7.56
C LEU A 152 13.99 0.35 -8.23
N LYS A 153 13.92 1.29 -9.17
CA LYS A 153 15.10 1.92 -9.79
C LYS A 153 15.98 2.58 -8.74
N ARG A 154 15.38 3.43 -7.89
CA ARG A 154 16.10 4.16 -6.83
C ARG A 154 16.70 3.18 -5.82
N THR A 155 15.93 2.19 -5.38
CA THR A 155 16.38 1.18 -4.42
C THR A 155 17.57 0.41 -4.98
N LEU A 156 17.49 -0.07 -6.23
CA LEU A 156 18.59 -0.81 -6.83
C LEU A 156 19.83 0.07 -7.12
N ASP A 157 19.63 1.34 -7.50
CA ASP A 157 20.72 2.29 -7.70
C ASP A 157 21.48 2.57 -6.40
N LEU A 158 20.76 2.84 -5.31
CA LEU A 158 21.36 3.03 -3.98
C LEU A 158 22.10 1.78 -3.52
N LEU A 159 21.52 0.60 -3.77
CA LEU A 159 22.13 -0.68 -3.41
C LEU A 159 23.47 -0.90 -4.12
N GLN A 160 23.50 -0.73 -5.45
CA GLN A 160 24.71 -0.93 -6.25
C GLN A 160 25.83 0.04 -5.85
N ILE A 161 25.47 1.30 -5.57
CA ILE A 161 26.41 2.33 -5.13
C ILE A 161 26.94 2.03 -3.72
N GLN A 162 26.04 1.78 -2.75
CA GLN A 162 26.39 1.61 -1.35
C GLN A 162 27.18 0.33 -1.07
N PHE A 163 26.81 -0.78 -1.73
CA PHE A 163 27.46 -2.08 -1.54
C PHE A 163 28.57 -2.36 -2.55
N HIS A 164 28.91 -1.39 -3.40
CA HIS A 164 29.98 -1.51 -4.39
C HIS A 164 29.81 -2.78 -5.26
N CYS A 165 28.59 -2.97 -5.76
CA CYS A 165 28.18 -4.16 -6.48
C CYS A 165 27.42 -3.81 -7.76
N CYS A 166 27.25 -4.75 -8.67
CA CYS A 166 26.49 -4.54 -9.89
C CYS A 166 25.80 -5.83 -10.34
N GLY A 167 24.52 -5.73 -10.70
CA GLY A 167 23.70 -6.85 -11.10
C GLY A 167 23.45 -7.86 -9.97
N ASN A 168 22.85 -9.00 -10.29
CA ASN A 168 22.52 -10.03 -9.31
C ASN A 168 23.77 -10.87 -8.98
N ALA A 169 24.30 -11.58 -9.97
CA ALA A 169 25.56 -12.30 -9.94
C ALA A 169 26.74 -11.43 -10.42
N GLY A 170 26.49 -10.47 -11.32
CA GLY A 170 27.49 -9.53 -11.78
C GLY A 170 26.98 -8.58 -12.87
N TYR A 171 27.83 -7.66 -13.30
CA TYR A 171 27.44 -6.59 -14.22
C TYR A 171 26.88 -7.05 -15.58
N ARG A 172 27.25 -8.26 -16.02
CA ARG A 172 26.76 -8.84 -17.28
C ARG A 172 25.28 -9.22 -17.25
N ASP A 173 24.68 -9.33 -16.06
CA ASP A 173 23.25 -9.60 -15.93
C ASP A 173 22.40 -8.52 -16.62
N TRP A 174 22.91 -7.28 -16.65
CA TRP A 174 22.27 -6.16 -17.34
C TRP A 174 22.22 -6.32 -18.86
N PHE A 175 23.07 -7.16 -19.46
CA PHE A 175 23.04 -7.39 -20.92
C PHE A 175 21.83 -8.24 -21.34
N HIS A 176 21.24 -8.96 -20.39
CA HIS A 176 20.08 -9.83 -20.59
C HIS A 176 18.78 -9.20 -20.10
N VAL A 177 18.84 -7.95 -19.62
CA VAL A 177 17.70 -7.22 -19.08
C VAL A 177 17.56 -5.91 -19.83
N GLN A 178 16.37 -5.63 -20.33
CA GLN A 178 16.09 -4.30 -20.86
C GLN A 178 15.90 -3.33 -19.70
N TRP A 179 16.96 -2.60 -19.37
CA TRP A 179 16.97 -1.64 -18.26
C TRP A 179 16.82 -0.19 -18.71
N ILE A 180 16.96 0.07 -20.02
CA ILE A 180 16.67 1.36 -20.64
C ILE A 180 15.19 1.37 -21.03
N SER A 181 14.45 2.34 -20.48
CA SER A 181 13.03 2.54 -20.83
C SER A 181 12.89 2.92 -22.30
N ASN A 182 11.81 2.46 -22.94
CA ASN A 182 11.50 2.78 -24.32
C ASN A 182 11.42 4.30 -24.56
N ARG A 183 11.08 5.08 -23.53
CA ARG A 183 11.06 6.56 -23.58
C ARG A 183 12.40 7.19 -23.96
N TYR A 184 13.52 6.55 -23.57
CA TYR A 184 14.86 7.07 -23.82
C TYR A 184 15.49 6.51 -25.11
N LEU A 185 14.75 5.70 -25.86
CA LEU A 185 15.21 5.15 -27.12
C LEU A 185 14.72 6.05 -28.25
N ASP A 186 15.66 6.54 -29.04
CA ASP A 186 15.35 7.23 -30.29
C ASP A 186 14.90 6.20 -31.33
N MET A 187 13.58 6.06 -31.47
CA MET A 187 12.96 5.14 -32.43
C MET A 187 13.14 5.59 -33.88
N THR A 188 13.59 6.82 -34.13
CA THR A 188 13.90 7.30 -35.50
C THR A 188 15.24 6.75 -36.02
N SER A 189 16.12 6.31 -35.12
CA SER A 189 17.41 5.72 -35.47
C SER A 189 17.25 4.26 -35.92
N SER A 190 17.60 3.98 -37.18
CA SER A 190 17.59 2.61 -37.74
C SER A 190 18.39 1.62 -36.88
N ALA A 191 19.51 2.03 -36.29
CA ALA A 191 20.31 1.19 -35.40
C ALA A 191 19.58 0.76 -34.11
N VAL A 192 18.61 1.54 -33.64
CA VAL A 192 17.79 1.23 -32.45
C VAL A 192 16.67 0.28 -32.82
N VAL A 193 16.00 0.54 -33.94
CA VAL A 193 14.92 -0.30 -34.50
C VAL A 193 15.44 -1.68 -34.90
N ASP A 194 16.58 -1.74 -35.59
CA ASP A 194 17.22 -2.99 -35.99
C ASP A 194 17.58 -3.84 -34.76
N ARG A 195 18.05 -3.19 -33.68
CA ARG A 195 18.39 -3.86 -32.42
C ARG A 195 17.16 -4.37 -31.67
N LEU A 196 16.03 -3.66 -31.73
CA LEU A 196 14.75 -4.15 -31.18
C LEU A 196 14.23 -5.37 -31.95
N ARG A 197 14.33 -5.34 -33.29
CA ARG A 197 13.90 -6.44 -34.18
C ARG A 197 14.79 -7.67 -34.11
N SER A 198 16.10 -7.49 -33.92
CA SER A 198 17.07 -8.59 -33.90
C SER A 198 17.07 -9.41 -32.61
N ASN A 199 16.54 -8.83 -31.52
CA ASN A 199 16.55 -9.46 -30.20
C ASN A 199 15.26 -10.25 -29.93
N VAL A 200 15.41 -11.39 -29.27
CA VAL A 200 14.28 -12.26 -28.89
C VAL A 200 13.33 -11.49 -27.96
N GLU A 201 12.02 -11.64 -28.17
CA GLU A 201 10.94 -10.96 -27.41
C GLU A 201 10.80 -9.44 -27.65
N GLY A 202 11.44 -8.85 -28.67
CA GLY A 202 11.27 -7.42 -29.00
C GLY A 202 11.88 -6.46 -27.97
N LYS A 203 12.88 -6.92 -27.21
CA LYS A 203 13.53 -6.15 -26.14
C LYS A 203 14.76 -5.41 -26.65
N TYR A 204 14.95 -4.17 -26.19
CA TYR A 204 16.19 -3.42 -26.42
C TYR A 204 17.30 -3.91 -25.46
N LEU A 205 18.00 -4.97 -25.86
CA LEU A 205 19.18 -5.44 -25.13
C LEU A 205 20.43 -4.74 -25.66
N ALA A 206 21.27 -4.24 -24.76
CA ALA A 206 22.50 -3.55 -25.10
C ALA A 206 23.67 -4.09 -24.27
N ASP A 207 24.87 -4.06 -24.86
CA ASP A 207 26.14 -4.30 -24.17
C ASP A 207 26.46 -3.09 -23.27
N GLY A 208 25.66 -2.90 -22.22
CA GLY A 208 25.77 -1.76 -21.33
C GLY A 208 25.12 -1.96 -19.96
N VAL A 209 25.51 -1.09 -19.04
CA VAL A 209 25.13 -1.16 -17.62
C VAL A 209 24.62 0.21 -17.12
N PRO A 210 23.78 0.24 -16.07
CA PRO A 210 23.36 1.50 -15.45
C PRO A 210 24.53 2.25 -14.79
N PHE A 211 24.38 3.57 -14.61
CA PHE A 211 25.39 4.40 -13.94
C PHE A 211 25.72 3.95 -12.51
N SER A 212 24.76 3.37 -11.80
CA SER A 212 24.97 2.87 -10.44
C SER A 212 25.95 1.68 -10.35
N CYS A 213 26.27 1.03 -11.47
CA CYS A 213 27.31 0.00 -11.54
C CYS A 213 28.75 0.54 -11.58
N CYS A 214 28.91 1.86 -11.75
CA CYS A 214 30.19 2.51 -11.89
C CYS A 214 30.95 2.55 -10.55
N SER A 215 32.25 2.24 -10.61
CA SER A 215 33.13 2.36 -9.46
C SER A 215 33.53 3.82 -9.24
N THR A 216 33.13 4.36 -8.09
CA THR A 216 33.47 5.73 -7.64
C THR A 216 34.96 5.89 -7.33
N PHE A 217 35.69 4.79 -7.12
CA PHE A 217 37.14 4.81 -6.89
C PHE A 217 37.97 4.88 -8.18
N SER A 218 37.33 4.78 -9.34
CA SER A 218 38.06 4.88 -10.60
C SER A 218 38.36 6.34 -10.93
N PRO A 219 39.62 6.70 -11.23
CA PRO A 219 39.97 8.03 -11.70
C PRO A 219 39.56 8.28 -13.17
N ARG A 220 38.87 7.32 -13.81
CA ARG A 220 38.46 7.38 -15.22
C ARG A 220 36.94 7.48 -15.37
N PRO A 221 36.42 8.19 -16.40
CA PRO A 221 34.98 8.27 -16.68
C PRO A 221 34.34 6.90 -16.86
N CYS A 222 33.16 6.69 -16.27
CA CYS A 222 32.49 5.38 -16.28
C CYS A 222 32.22 4.83 -17.68
N ILE A 223 32.66 3.58 -17.93
CA ILE A 223 32.39 2.87 -19.17
C ILE A 223 31.06 2.13 -19.04
N GLN A 224 30.00 2.70 -19.59
CA GLN A 224 28.64 2.15 -19.50
C GLN A 224 28.16 1.44 -20.75
N GLN A 225 28.77 1.71 -21.90
CA GLN A 225 28.33 1.24 -23.20
C GLN A 225 29.47 0.53 -23.93
N GLN A 226 29.10 -0.45 -24.75
CA GLN A 226 30.05 -1.31 -25.48
C GLN A 226 31.09 -1.93 -24.53
N VAL A 227 30.64 -2.37 -23.35
CA VAL A 227 31.50 -2.87 -22.26
C VAL A 227 32.30 -4.11 -22.70
N SER A 228 31.78 -4.90 -23.63
CA SER A 228 32.41 -6.08 -24.19
C SER A 228 33.32 -5.78 -25.39
N ASN A 229 33.22 -4.58 -25.99
CA ASN A 229 33.99 -4.18 -27.17
C ASN A 229 35.39 -3.64 -26.80
N ARG A 230 36.43 -4.28 -27.34
CA ARG A 230 37.85 -4.03 -26.96
C ARG A 230 38.45 -2.79 -27.63
N SER A 231 37.88 -2.33 -28.73
CA SER A 231 38.38 -1.20 -29.52
C SER A 231 37.54 0.07 -29.36
N ALA A 232 36.42 0.00 -28.64
CA ALA A 232 35.52 1.13 -28.42
C ALA A 232 36.08 2.19 -27.47
N HIS A 233 37.07 1.83 -26.64
CA HIS A 233 37.60 2.68 -25.57
C HIS A 233 39.12 2.88 -25.71
N PHE A 234 39.55 4.14 -25.77
CA PHE A 234 40.97 4.51 -25.88
C PHE A 234 41.74 4.10 -24.60
N ASN A 235 42.92 3.47 -24.75
CA ASN A 235 43.74 2.89 -23.65
C ASN A 235 43.08 1.73 -22.85
N PHE A 236 42.48 0.77 -23.57
CA PHE A 236 41.92 -0.48 -23.04
C PHE A 236 42.98 -1.59 -22.92
N ASP A 237 43.53 -1.83 -21.71
CA ASP A 237 44.43 -2.96 -21.43
C ASP A 237 43.74 -4.04 -20.59
N ARG A 238 43.59 -5.25 -21.19
CA ARG A 238 42.93 -6.41 -20.58
C ARG A 238 43.72 -6.98 -19.40
N GLN A 239 45.04 -6.77 -19.33
CA GLN A 239 45.89 -7.32 -18.25
C GLN A 239 45.73 -6.58 -16.92
N SER A 240 45.28 -5.32 -16.95
CA SER A 240 45.08 -4.50 -15.74
C SER A 240 43.79 -4.80 -14.95
N GLN A 241 42.82 -5.51 -15.53
CA GLN A 241 41.47 -5.71 -14.96
C GLN A 241 40.70 -4.42 -14.58
N GLN A 242 41.13 -3.23 -14.98
CA GLN A 242 40.49 -1.97 -14.55
C GLN A 242 39.26 -1.61 -15.41
N LEU A 243 38.23 -2.47 -15.40
CA LEU A 243 36.87 -2.00 -15.67
C LEU A 243 36.50 -1.10 -14.49
N ASN A 244 36.08 0.13 -14.74
CA ASN A 244 35.57 1.03 -13.71
C ASN A 244 34.12 0.70 -13.34
N LEU A 245 33.82 -0.59 -13.27
CA LEU A 245 32.54 -1.15 -12.90
C LEU A 245 32.76 -2.11 -11.73
N TRP A 246 31.76 -2.20 -10.86
CA TRP A 246 31.75 -3.22 -9.83
C TRP A 246 31.60 -4.61 -10.45
N ARG A 247 32.60 -5.47 -10.23
CA ARG A 247 32.58 -6.86 -10.73
C ARG A 247 31.79 -7.81 -9.84
N ARG A 248 31.64 -7.44 -8.57
CA ARG A 248 30.95 -8.22 -7.56
C ARG A 248 29.43 -8.09 -7.74
N GLY A 249 28.72 -9.21 -7.78
CA GLY A 249 27.25 -9.22 -7.81
C GLY A 249 26.64 -8.78 -6.49
N CYS A 250 25.50 -8.09 -6.55
CA CYS A 250 24.82 -7.57 -5.38
C CYS A 250 24.25 -8.65 -4.46
N ARG A 251 23.86 -9.81 -5.01
CA ARG A 251 23.47 -10.96 -4.19
C ARG A 251 24.60 -11.39 -3.27
N GLN A 252 25.81 -11.52 -3.79
CA GLN A 252 26.98 -11.90 -2.99
C GLN A 252 27.37 -10.78 -2.00
N ALA A 253 27.24 -9.51 -2.39
CA ALA A 253 27.48 -8.38 -1.50
C ALA A 253 26.57 -8.41 -0.27
N LEU A 254 25.26 -8.53 -0.48
CA LEU A 254 24.27 -8.59 0.59
C LEU A 254 24.36 -9.87 1.40
N LEU A 255 24.56 -11.03 0.74
CA LEU A 255 24.66 -12.32 1.42
C LEU A 255 25.85 -12.33 2.40
N GLU A 256 27.01 -11.81 2.01
CA GLU A 256 28.16 -11.73 2.92
C GLU A 256 27.93 -10.71 4.04
N HIS A 257 27.33 -9.56 3.73
CA HIS A 257 27.01 -8.54 4.72
C HIS A 257 26.08 -9.09 5.82
N TYR A 258 24.93 -9.66 5.42
CA TYR A 258 23.97 -10.22 6.37
C TYR A 258 24.46 -11.50 7.02
N THR A 259 25.19 -12.38 6.32
CA THR A 259 25.80 -13.55 6.96
C THR A 259 26.75 -13.11 8.08
N GLY A 260 27.55 -12.06 7.87
CA GLY A 260 28.44 -11.53 8.91
C GLY A 260 27.67 -11.05 10.14
N ILE A 261 26.60 -10.28 9.93
CA ILE A 261 25.72 -9.82 11.02
C ILE A 261 25.11 -11.03 11.76
N MET A 262 24.56 -11.99 11.02
CA MET A 262 23.88 -13.15 11.60
C MET A 262 24.83 -14.09 12.33
N GLN A 263 26.06 -14.28 11.85
CA GLN A 263 27.07 -15.06 12.56
C GLN A 263 27.51 -14.37 13.85
N SER A 264 27.64 -13.03 13.85
CA SER A 264 27.96 -12.25 15.04
C SER A 264 26.83 -12.32 16.09
N ILE A 265 25.59 -12.18 15.66
CA ILE A 265 24.40 -12.36 16.51
C ILE A 265 24.33 -13.80 17.01
N GLY A 266 24.49 -14.80 16.15
CA GLY A 266 24.46 -16.21 16.51
C GLY A 266 25.50 -16.58 17.55
N LEU A 267 26.73 -16.05 17.45
CA LEU A 267 27.78 -16.24 18.45
C LEU A 267 27.38 -15.61 19.79
N THR A 268 26.81 -14.41 19.75
CA THR A 268 26.32 -13.71 20.95
C THR A 268 25.20 -14.50 21.63
N VAL A 269 24.23 -15.01 20.85
CA VAL A 269 23.12 -15.85 21.35
C VAL A 269 23.65 -17.15 21.95
N LEU A 270 24.67 -17.77 21.35
CA LEU A 270 25.29 -18.99 21.87
C LEU A 270 26.00 -18.77 23.21
N LEU A 271 26.70 -17.62 23.36
CA LEU A 271 27.31 -17.25 24.64
C LEU A 271 26.26 -16.99 25.72
N ILE A 272 25.15 -16.33 25.36
CA ILE A 272 24.02 -16.12 26.26
C ILE A 272 23.41 -17.47 26.64
N TRP A 273 23.24 -18.39 25.70
CA TRP A 273 22.75 -19.74 25.99
C TRP A 273 23.65 -20.50 26.98
N LEU A 274 24.97 -20.46 26.79
CA LEU A 274 25.93 -21.08 27.73
C LEU A 274 25.83 -20.46 29.12
N PHE A 275 25.68 -19.14 29.19
CA PHE A 275 25.50 -18.42 30.46
C PHE A 275 24.18 -18.81 31.15
N GLU A 276 23.06 -18.84 30.42
CA GLU A 276 21.76 -19.24 30.97
C GLU A 276 21.74 -20.71 31.43
N LEU A 277 22.47 -21.60 30.73
CA LEU A 277 22.64 -22.98 31.16
C LEU A 277 23.40 -23.08 32.49
N LEU A 278 24.40 -22.23 32.70
CA LEU A 278 25.13 -22.13 33.97
C LEU A 278 24.22 -21.64 35.09
N VAL A 279 23.44 -20.58 34.85
CA VAL A 279 22.47 -20.04 35.82
C VAL A 279 21.42 -21.08 36.17
N LEU A 280 20.83 -21.76 35.18
CA LEU A 280 19.86 -22.84 35.36
C LEU A 280 20.43 -23.98 36.21
N THR A 281 21.66 -24.40 35.93
CA THR A 281 22.34 -25.45 36.69
C THR A 281 22.53 -25.03 38.15
N GLY A 282 22.93 -23.77 38.40
CA GLY A 282 23.05 -23.24 39.75
C GLY A 282 21.71 -23.16 40.49
N VAL A 283 20.64 -22.70 39.83
CA VAL A 283 19.28 -22.69 40.41
C VAL A 283 18.82 -24.11 40.74
N ARG A 284 19.17 -25.10 39.91
CA ARG A 284 18.87 -26.52 40.17
C ARG A 284 19.59 -27.06 41.42
N TYR A 285 20.85 -26.69 41.60
CA TYR A 285 21.60 -27.02 42.82
C TYR A 285 20.98 -26.38 44.06
N LEU A 286 20.63 -25.10 43.98
CA LEU A 286 20.00 -24.38 45.09
C LEU A 286 18.64 -25.00 45.44
N GLN A 287 17.83 -25.34 44.42
CA GLN A 287 16.53 -25.97 44.59
C GLN A 287 16.61 -27.28 45.37
N THR A 288 17.47 -28.20 44.92
CA THR A 288 17.58 -29.54 45.52
C THR A 288 18.20 -29.50 46.91
N ALA A 289 19.19 -28.62 47.13
CA ALA A 289 19.76 -28.36 48.45
C ALA A 289 18.70 -27.85 49.44
N MET A 290 17.93 -26.82 49.05
CA MET A 290 16.88 -26.25 49.90
C MET A 290 15.72 -27.22 50.16
N GLU A 291 15.39 -28.09 49.20
CA GLU A 291 14.38 -29.14 49.41
C GLU A 291 14.84 -30.17 50.45
N ASN A 292 16.14 -30.49 50.51
CA ASN A 292 16.67 -31.39 51.54
C ASN A 292 16.79 -30.76 52.92
N VAL A 293 17.07 -29.46 53.03
CA VAL A 293 16.99 -28.74 54.31
C VAL A 293 15.59 -28.89 54.91
N LEU A 294 14.54 -28.75 54.08
CA LEU A 294 13.15 -28.96 54.53
C LEU A 294 12.85 -30.42 54.93
N ARG A 295 13.52 -31.41 54.33
CA ARG A 295 13.37 -32.84 54.68
C ARG A 295 14.08 -33.19 55.99
N LEU A 296 15.23 -32.55 56.26
CA LEU A 296 16.02 -32.76 57.48
C LEU A 296 15.42 -32.03 58.69
N GLY A 297 14.65 -30.97 58.48
CA GLY A 297 13.90 -30.28 59.53
C GLY A 297 14.74 -29.33 60.39
N ASP A 298 16.03 -29.19 60.10
CA ASP A 298 16.97 -28.28 60.75
C ASP A 298 17.52 -27.27 59.72
N PRO A 299 17.21 -25.96 59.83
CA PRO A 299 17.69 -24.91 58.92
C PRO A 299 19.22 -24.78 58.87
N ASP A 300 19.92 -25.16 59.93
CA ASP A 300 21.36 -25.02 60.07
C ASP A 300 22.14 -26.27 59.61
N SER A 301 21.44 -27.33 59.19
CA SER A 301 22.07 -28.58 58.78
C SER A 301 22.81 -28.48 57.44
N GLU A 302 23.78 -29.35 57.23
CA GLU A 302 24.33 -29.61 55.90
C GLU A 302 23.25 -30.26 55.02
N SER A 303 23.25 -29.92 53.73
CA SER A 303 22.26 -30.46 52.78
C SER A 303 22.91 -30.75 51.43
N ASP A 304 22.51 -31.86 50.82
CA ASP A 304 22.99 -32.24 49.51
C ASP A 304 22.20 -31.54 48.39
N GLY A 305 22.89 -31.01 47.38
CA GLY A 305 22.32 -30.57 46.10
C GLY A 305 22.79 -31.46 44.95
N TRP A 306 21.94 -31.64 43.94
CA TRP A 306 22.25 -32.44 42.76
C TRP A 306 21.50 -31.97 41.51
N ILE A 307 22.01 -32.36 40.34
CA ILE A 307 21.39 -31.99 39.05
C ILE A 307 20.28 -32.99 38.70
N LEU A 308 20.59 -34.30 38.70
CA LEU A 308 19.66 -35.38 38.39
C LEU A 308 19.64 -36.43 39.51
N GLU A 309 18.43 -36.85 39.88
CA GLU A 309 18.18 -37.87 40.91
C GLU A 309 18.54 -39.29 40.40
N ASN A 310 18.33 -39.54 39.10
CA ASN A 310 18.64 -40.80 38.40
C ASN A 310 19.56 -40.54 37.19
N SER A 311 20.15 -41.60 36.60
CA SER A 311 21.01 -41.44 35.41
C SER A 311 20.23 -40.90 34.21
N LEU A 312 20.89 -40.16 33.30
CA LEU A 312 20.26 -39.61 32.07
C LEU A 312 19.49 -40.69 31.28
N ALA A 313 20.02 -41.91 31.22
CA ALA A 313 19.38 -43.03 30.54
C ALA A 313 18.10 -43.53 31.25
N GLU A 314 18.08 -43.55 32.58
CA GLU A 314 16.92 -43.95 33.37
C GLU A 314 15.83 -42.87 33.39
N THR A 315 16.22 -41.59 33.48
CA THR A 315 15.29 -40.45 33.39
C THR A 315 14.65 -40.37 31.99
N ALA A 316 15.43 -40.56 30.92
CA ALA A 316 14.90 -40.61 29.56
C ALA A 316 13.97 -41.80 29.35
N ARG A 317 14.30 -42.98 29.89
CA ARG A 317 13.48 -44.20 29.81
C ARG A 317 12.17 -44.06 30.60
N SER A 318 12.18 -43.38 31.75
CA SER A 318 10.99 -43.03 32.53
C SER A 318 10.06 -42.08 31.76
N ASN A 319 10.61 -40.98 31.22
CA ASN A 319 9.84 -40.00 30.44
C ASN A 319 9.28 -40.60 29.14
N PHE A 320 10.04 -41.46 28.46
CA PHE A 320 9.59 -42.16 27.25
C PHE A 320 8.44 -43.14 27.54
N ASN A 321 8.46 -43.81 28.70
CA ASN A 321 7.37 -44.69 29.14
C ASN A 321 6.08 -43.90 29.47
N ILE A 322 6.20 -42.68 30.02
CA ILE A 322 5.05 -41.78 30.27
C ILE A 322 4.41 -41.34 28.94
N ILE A 323 5.23 -40.93 27.96
CA ILE A 323 4.75 -40.53 26.62
C ILE A 323 4.11 -41.71 25.87
N LYS A 324 4.69 -42.91 25.99
CA LYS A 324 4.14 -44.15 25.41
C LYS A 324 2.80 -44.56 26.03
N ASN A 325 2.57 -44.25 27.31
CA ASN A 325 1.30 -44.49 27.99
C ASN A 325 0.22 -43.45 27.62
N LEU A 326 0.60 -42.21 27.32
CA LEU A 326 -0.30 -41.20 26.74
C LEU A 326 -0.75 -41.56 25.31
N GLY A 327 0.11 -42.20 24.52
CA GLY A 327 -0.21 -42.67 23.17
C GLY A 327 -1.10 -43.93 23.09
N LYS A 328 -1.30 -44.64 24.19
CA LYS A 328 -2.11 -45.88 24.24
C LYS A 328 -3.61 -45.67 24.52
N CYS A 329 -4.07 -44.43 24.72
CA CYS A 329 -5.51 -44.13 24.82
C CYS A 329 -6.25 -44.04 23.47
N TYR A 330 -5.57 -44.27 22.34
CA TYR A 330 -6.16 -44.20 20.99
C TYR A 330 -5.88 -45.44 20.12
N GLN A 331 -5.95 -46.64 20.70
CA GLN A 331 -6.04 -47.87 19.90
C GLN A 331 -7.20 -48.73 20.42
N THR A 332 -8.29 -48.76 19.65
CA THR A 332 -9.34 -49.78 19.72
C THR A 332 -8.79 -51.09 19.18
N ASP A 333 -8.60 -52.08 20.06
CA ASP A 333 -8.39 -53.47 19.66
C ASP A 333 -9.75 -54.21 19.62
N ASN A 334 -9.99 -54.80 18.45
CA ASN A 334 -11.07 -55.75 18.16
C ASN A 334 -10.78 -57.10 18.82
N ASP A 335 -11.78 -57.74 19.42
CA ASP A 335 -11.84 -59.20 19.51
C ASP A 335 -13.32 -59.69 19.50
N PRO A 336 -13.64 -60.82 18.83
CA PRO A 336 -14.99 -61.27 18.52
C PRO A 336 -15.51 -62.34 19.52
N ASN A 337 -16.82 -62.61 19.45
CA ASN A 337 -17.61 -63.61 20.19
C ASN A 337 -18.00 -63.26 21.64
N ILE A 338 -19.28 -62.90 21.81
CA ILE A 338 -20.29 -63.69 22.56
C ILE A 338 -21.69 -63.28 22.08
N ASN A 339 -22.55 -64.30 21.94
CA ASN A 339 -23.78 -64.37 21.16
C ASN A 339 -25.06 -63.91 21.91
N VAL A 340 -25.90 -63.12 21.21
CA VAL A 340 -27.38 -63.27 21.00
C VAL A 340 -28.36 -62.90 22.17
N PRO A 341 -29.63 -62.45 21.94
CA PRO A 341 -30.35 -62.03 20.72
C PRO A 341 -30.97 -60.61 20.75
N THR A 342 -31.13 -60.03 19.57
CA THR A 342 -32.00 -58.89 19.22
C THR A 342 -33.48 -59.31 19.17
N PRO A 343 -34.42 -58.39 19.43
CA PRO A 343 -35.55 -58.26 18.50
C PRO A 343 -35.78 -56.82 18.00
N ALA A 344 -36.09 -56.79 16.71
CA ALA A 344 -36.76 -55.79 15.87
C ALA A 344 -36.90 -54.32 16.35
N VAL A 345 -36.33 -53.42 15.54
CA VAL A 345 -36.66 -52.00 15.46
C VAL A 345 -37.73 -51.83 14.40
N GLU A 346 -38.90 -51.34 14.79
CA GLU A 346 -39.77 -50.52 13.95
C GLU A 346 -40.05 -49.21 14.68
N GLN A 347 -39.98 -48.14 13.89
CA GLN A 347 -40.07 -46.74 14.29
C GLN A 347 -41.47 -46.38 14.77
N GLU A 348 -41.59 -45.72 15.93
CA GLU A 348 -42.39 -44.49 16.01
C GLU A 348 -42.11 -43.66 17.27
N GLN A 349 -42.30 -42.36 17.08
CA GLN A 349 -41.95 -41.21 17.90
C GLN A 349 -42.55 -41.19 19.31
N LYS A 350 -41.84 -40.55 20.26
CA LYS A 350 -42.45 -39.51 21.13
C LYS A 350 -41.44 -38.65 21.91
N LYS A 351 -41.63 -37.34 21.68
CA LYS A 351 -41.60 -36.20 22.61
C LYS A 351 -40.28 -35.83 23.31
N LYS A 352 -39.55 -34.90 22.67
CA LYS A 352 -38.84 -33.83 23.37
C LYS A 352 -39.81 -32.67 23.62
N THR A 353 -40.00 -32.31 24.89
CA THR A 353 -40.77 -31.15 25.30
C THR A 353 -39.96 -29.89 25.04
N GLN A 354 -40.38 -29.12 24.03
CA GLN A 354 -40.01 -27.72 23.81
C GLN A 354 -40.76 -26.86 24.81
N THR A 355 -40.05 -26.13 25.67
CA THR A 355 -40.63 -25.02 26.42
C THR A 355 -40.42 -23.76 25.61
N HIS A 356 -41.48 -23.30 24.95
CA HIS A 356 -41.58 -21.98 24.34
C HIS A 356 -41.44 -20.89 25.41
N ILE A 357 -40.37 -20.09 25.36
CA ILE A 357 -40.40 -18.74 25.93
C ILE A 357 -40.83 -17.80 24.82
N ARG A 358 -42.10 -17.39 24.93
CA ARG A 358 -42.78 -16.40 24.11
C ARG A 358 -42.30 -15.03 24.58
N LEU A 359 -41.38 -14.38 23.85
CA LEU A 359 -41.08 -12.96 24.08
C LEU A 359 -42.29 -12.15 23.59
N ARG A 360 -43.09 -11.66 24.54
CA ARG A 360 -44.03 -10.55 24.30
C ARG A 360 -43.21 -9.26 24.14
N PRO A 361 -43.67 -8.30 23.31
CA PRO A 361 -43.07 -6.99 23.25
C PRO A 361 -43.32 -6.28 24.57
N THR A 362 -42.27 -6.08 25.36
CA THR A 362 -42.28 -5.13 26.47
C THR A 362 -41.99 -3.75 25.87
N SER A 363 -43.03 -2.93 25.82
CA SER A 363 -42.93 -1.48 25.67
C SER A 363 -42.16 -0.93 26.88
N ASP A 364 -40.86 -0.70 26.70
CA ASP A 364 -40.04 -0.01 27.69
C ASP A 364 -40.04 1.51 27.35
N PRO A 365 -40.43 2.42 28.27
CA PRO A 365 -40.62 3.85 27.97
C PRO A 365 -39.33 4.66 27.69
N ASP A 366 -38.15 4.08 27.90
CA ASP A 366 -36.89 4.83 27.93
C ASP A 366 -36.18 5.02 26.58
N SER A 367 -36.67 4.37 25.52
CA SER A 367 -36.21 4.61 24.13
C SER A 367 -36.59 6.02 23.65
N HIS A 368 -37.75 6.53 24.10
CA HIS A 368 -38.22 7.84 23.67
C HIS A 368 -37.47 8.97 24.40
N GLN A 369 -37.06 8.79 25.65
CA GLN A 369 -36.25 9.78 26.36
C GLN A 369 -34.84 9.91 25.78
N ILE A 370 -34.21 8.80 25.39
CA ILE A 370 -32.88 8.80 24.76
C ILE A 370 -32.95 9.42 23.36
N GLN A 371 -33.95 9.07 22.54
CA GLN A 371 -34.13 9.73 21.24
C GLN A 371 -34.51 11.21 21.37
N THR A 372 -35.24 11.60 22.41
CA THR A 372 -35.58 13.01 22.67
C THR A 372 -34.37 13.80 23.16
N HIS A 373 -33.49 13.20 23.97
CA HIS A 373 -32.21 13.79 24.38
C HIS A 373 -31.24 13.90 23.20
N ILE A 374 -31.16 12.90 22.32
CA ILE A 374 -30.36 12.96 21.09
C ILE A 374 -30.90 14.05 20.16
N ARG A 375 -32.22 14.15 19.96
CA ARG A 375 -32.83 15.22 19.16
C ARG A 375 -32.68 16.60 19.80
N GLN A 376 -32.71 16.72 21.12
CA GLN A 376 -32.45 17.99 21.84
C GLN A 376 -30.97 18.37 21.79
N TYR A 377 -30.06 17.40 21.83
CA TYR A 377 -28.62 17.61 21.67
C TYR A 377 -28.28 18.02 20.22
N GLN A 378 -28.85 17.35 19.22
CA GLN A 378 -28.74 17.71 17.80
C GLN A 378 -29.37 19.09 17.50
N ARG A 379 -30.52 19.43 18.12
CA ARG A 379 -31.11 20.78 18.01
C ARG A 379 -30.29 21.86 18.72
N ARG A 380 -29.55 21.52 19.78
CA ARG A 380 -28.61 22.44 20.45
C ARG A 380 -27.34 22.67 19.61
N LEU A 381 -26.81 21.61 18.99
CA LEU A 381 -25.72 21.72 18.00
C LEU A 381 -26.16 22.55 16.79
N ASN A 382 -27.33 22.28 16.19
CA ASN A 382 -27.82 23.06 15.04
C ASN A 382 -28.17 24.51 15.38
N ARG A 383 -28.50 24.83 16.64
CA ARG A 383 -28.66 26.23 17.11
C ARG A 383 -27.35 26.94 17.41
N GLN A 384 -26.26 26.22 17.67
CA GLN A 384 -24.92 26.82 17.80
C GLN A 384 -24.25 27.11 16.46
N VAL A 385 -24.76 26.55 15.35
CA VAL A 385 -24.25 26.74 13.99
C VAL A 385 -24.93 27.91 13.24
N GLN A 386 -25.92 28.57 13.84
CA GLN A 386 -26.60 29.75 13.25
C GLN A 386 -26.54 30.98 14.17
N GLY A 387 -25.34 31.42 14.52
CA GLY A 387 -25.08 32.78 15.00
C GLY A 387 -24.22 33.52 13.97
N PRO A 388 -24.42 34.83 13.73
CA PRO A 388 -23.46 35.59 12.96
C PRO A 388 -22.18 35.69 13.80
N ASP A 389 -21.03 35.50 13.16
CA ASP A 389 -19.68 35.62 13.72
C ASP A 389 -19.22 34.48 14.67
N VAL A 390 -19.08 33.27 14.11
CA VAL A 390 -18.13 32.29 14.67
C VAL A 390 -16.79 32.48 13.97
N ILE A 391 -15.91 33.30 14.56
CA ILE A 391 -14.50 33.37 14.16
C ILE A 391 -13.85 32.04 14.54
N MET A 392 -13.47 31.24 13.55
CA MET A 392 -12.71 30.00 13.75
C MET A 392 -11.36 30.34 14.43
N PRO A 393 -11.02 29.76 15.59
CA PRO A 393 -9.88 30.21 16.41
C PRO A 393 -8.51 29.75 15.89
N PHE A 394 -8.44 29.15 14.70
CA PHE A 394 -7.19 28.85 14.00
C PHE A 394 -7.32 29.37 12.57
N GLY A 395 -7.05 30.66 12.35
CA GLY A 395 -6.82 31.17 10.99
C GLY A 395 -5.61 30.47 10.35
N ASN A 396 -5.46 30.59 9.04
CA ASN A 396 -4.31 30.06 8.30
C ASN A 396 -3.02 30.78 8.74
N THR A 397 -2.46 30.34 9.88
CA THR A 397 -1.33 30.99 10.56
C THR A 397 -0.10 31.02 9.65
N HIS A 398 0.00 30.07 8.72
CA HIS A 398 1.05 30.06 7.71
C HIS A 398 0.86 31.16 6.67
N ASN A 399 -0.36 31.40 6.18
CA ASN A 399 -0.61 32.53 5.27
C ASN A 399 -0.31 33.88 5.96
N GLN A 400 -0.66 34.02 7.24
CA GLN A 400 -0.27 35.21 8.02
C GLN A 400 1.25 35.40 8.11
N LEU A 401 2.04 34.32 8.14
CA LEU A 401 3.49 34.40 8.10
C LEU A 401 4.02 34.83 6.72
N LYS A 402 3.41 34.37 5.62
CA LYS A 402 3.75 34.79 4.25
C LYS A 402 3.52 36.28 4.04
N MET A 403 2.55 36.87 4.74
CA MET A 403 2.29 38.32 4.71
C MET A 403 3.40 39.16 5.37
N ASN A 404 4.34 38.54 6.09
CA ASN A 404 5.55 39.24 6.56
C ASN A 404 6.57 39.48 5.42
N TYR A 405 6.40 38.82 4.27
CA TYR A 405 7.24 38.98 3.08
C TYR A 405 6.47 39.74 1.99
N SER A 406 7.20 40.50 1.17
CA SER A 406 6.63 41.22 0.02
C SER A 406 6.04 40.25 -1.01
N ALA A 407 5.14 40.75 -1.87
CA ALA A 407 4.52 39.92 -2.90
C ALA A 407 5.57 39.36 -3.87
N GLU A 408 6.60 40.14 -4.19
CA GLU A 408 7.70 39.75 -5.06
C GLU A 408 8.58 38.64 -4.45
N GLN A 409 8.70 38.59 -3.12
CA GLN A 409 9.49 37.55 -2.44
C GLN A 409 8.81 36.18 -2.42
N GLU A 410 7.48 36.16 -2.48
CA GLU A 410 6.68 34.93 -2.44
C GLU A 410 6.13 34.56 -3.83
N PHE A 411 6.26 35.44 -4.82
CA PHE A 411 5.89 35.16 -6.20
C PHE A 411 6.70 33.97 -6.75
N PRO A 412 6.05 32.96 -7.35
CA PRO A 412 6.74 31.76 -7.82
C PRO A 412 7.65 32.04 -9.03
N ASP A 413 8.78 31.34 -9.11
CA ASP A 413 9.60 31.30 -10.33
C ASP A 413 8.96 30.36 -11.35
N LEU A 414 8.37 30.95 -12.40
CA LEU A 414 7.68 30.25 -13.48
C LEU A 414 8.44 30.31 -14.82
N SER A 415 9.73 30.65 -14.79
CA SER A 415 10.53 30.93 -15.99
C SER A 415 10.71 29.75 -16.95
N GLN A 416 10.49 28.52 -16.50
CA GLN A 416 10.61 27.28 -17.29
C GLN A 416 9.29 26.51 -17.38
N HIS A 417 8.16 27.19 -17.14
CA HIS A 417 6.85 26.56 -17.02
C HIS A 417 6.01 26.73 -18.29
N ASN A 418 5.27 25.69 -18.62
CA ASN A 418 4.34 25.59 -19.73
C ASN A 418 3.07 24.86 -19.26
N ASN A 419 2.27 25.57 -18.47
CA ASN A 419 0.93 25.20 -18.05
C ASN A 419 0.02 26.44 -18.09
N HIS A 420 -1.30 26.27 -18.12
CA HIS A 420 -2.24 27.39 -18.29
C HIS A 420 -2.13 28.44 -17.16
N MET A 421 -2.00 28.00 -15.91
CA MET A 421 -1.80 28.87 -14.74
C MET A 421 -0.58 29.77 -14.92
N ALA A 422 0.57 29.21 -15.34
CA ALA A 422 1.81 29.95 -15.51
C ALA A 422 1.77 30.97 -16.67
N LYS A 423 0.89 30.77 -17.66
CA LYS A 423 0.67 31.76 -18.74
C LYS A 423 -0.14 32.96 -18.27
N VAL A 424 -1.03 32.76 -17.28
CA VAL A 424 -1.97 33.77 -16.80
C VAL A 424 -1.44 34.52 -15.59
N LEU A 425 -0.76 33.83 -14.67
CA LEU A 425 -0.33 34.43 -13.41
C LEU A 425 0.68 35.55 -13.63
N THR A 426 0.37 36.74 -13.12
CA THR A 426 1.27 37.91 -13.13
C THR A 426 1.58 38.36 -11.71
N PRO A 427 2.68 39.11 -11.48
CA PRO A 427 2.98 39.69 -10.17
C PRO A 427 1.83 40.54 -9.61
N GLU A 428 1.08 41.23 -10.48
CA GLU A 428 -0.08 42.03 -10.09
C GLU A 428 -1.25 41.15 -9.62
N ILE A 429 -1.62 40.11 -10.39
CA ILE A 429 -2.66 39.16 -9.98
C ILE A 429 -2.29 38.49 -8.65
N TYR A 430 -1.03 38.05 -8.51
CA TYR A 430 -0.55 37.44 -7.27
C TYR A 430 -0.63 38.40 -6.09
N ALA A 431 -0.15 39.63 -6.23
CA ALA A 431 -0.20 40.63 -5.17
C ALA A 431 -1.63 40.95 -4.73
N ASN A 432 -2.59 40.97 -5.66
CA ASN A 432 -4.00 41.29 -5.40
C ASN A 432 -4.78 40.14 -4.74
N LEU A 433 -4.37 38.89 -4.99
CA LEU A 433 -5.10 37.69 -4.56
C LEU A 433 -4.44 36.94 -3.38
N ARG A 434 -3.14 37.14 -3.11
CA ARG A 434 -2.38 36.37 -2.10
C ARG A 434 -2.87 36.53 -0.66
N ASP A 435 -3.57 37.61 -0.35
CA ASP A 435 -4.14 37.88 0.96
C ASP A 435 -5.55 37.27 1.14
N LYS A 436 -6.14 36.70 0.07
CA LYS A 436 -7.47 36.11 0.09
C LYS A 436 -7.44 34.65 0.54
N GLU A 437 -8.51 34.26 1.22
CA GLU A 437 -8.81 32.87 1.57
C GLU A 437 -10.31 32.62 1.38
N THR A 438 -10.67 31.40 1.03
CA THR A 438 -12.07 30.95 0.97
C THR A 438 -12.62 30.74 2.40
N PRO A 439 -13.94 30.52 2.59
CA PRO A 439 -14.49 30.24 3.92
C PRO A 439 -13.85 29.03 4.63
N SER A 440 -13.28 28.09 3.88
CA SER A 440 -12.55 26.93 4.42
C SER A 440 -11.06 27.19 4.68
N GLY A 441 -10.56 28.38 4.34
CA GLY A 441 -9.15 28.77 4.48
C GLY A 441 -8.24 28.37 3.33
N PHE A 442 -8.79 27.98 2.15
CA PHE A 442 -8.00 27.68 0.95
C PHE A 442 -7.47 28.97 0.32
N THR A 443 -6.18 29.00 -0.04
CA THR A 443 -5.49 30.22 -0.49
C THR A 443 -5.06 30.16 -1.95
N LEU A 444 -4.64 31.31 -2.50
CA LEU A 444 -4.09 31.37 -3.86
C LEU A 444 -2.89 30.42 -4.04
N ASP A 445 -2.03 30.31 -3.04
CA ASP A 445 -0.86 29.44 -3.12
C ASP A 445 -1.28 27.96 -3.19
N ASP A 446 -2.33 27.58 -2.46
CA ASP A 446 -2.88 26.23 -2.54
C ASP A 446 -3.49 25.94 -3.93
N VAL A 447 -4.13 26.95 -4.54
CA VAL A 447 -4.67 26.88 -5.92
C VAL A 447 -3.57 26.58 -6.93
N ILE A 448 -2.42 27.26 -6.85
CA ILE A 448 -1.38 27.23 -7.88
C ILE A 448 -0.25 26.21 -7.62
N GLN A 449 -0.16 25.64 -6.41
CA GLN A 449 0.99 24.80 -6.00
C GLN A 449 1.31 23.69 -7.00
N THR A 450 0.28 23.00 -7.52
CA THR A 450 0.51 21.94 -8.49
C THR A 450 1.15 22.43 -9.79
N GLY A 451 0.86 23.65 -10.25
CA GLY A 451 1.47 24.22 -11.45
C GLY A 451 2.88 24.75 -11.18
N VAL A 452 3.16 25.23 -9.97
CA VAL A 452 4.50 25.64 -9.55
C VAL A 452 5.44 24.42 -9.51
N ASP A 453 4.99 23.31 -8.91
CA ASP A 453 5.80 22.09 -8.76
C ASP A 453 5.94 21.29 -10.07
N ASN A 454 5.02 21.48 -11.01
CA ASN A 454 4.99 20.76 -12.28
C ASN A 454 5.09 21.74 -13.46
N PRO A 455 6.31 21.99 -13.99
CA PRO A 455 6.54 22.95 -15.06
C PRO A 455 5.87 22.56 -16.38
N GLY A 456 5.45 21.31 -16.55
CA GLY A 456 4.68 20.88 -17.71
C GLY A 456 4.49 19.37 -17.69
N HIS A 457 3.87 18.83 -18.73
CA HIS A 457 3.70 17.40 -18.92
C HIS A 457 4.17 16.98 -20.32
N PRO A 458 4.84 15.82 -20.49
CA PRO A 458 5.48 15.45 -21.76
C PRO A 458 4.55 15.32 -22.97
N PHE A 459 3.24 15.15 -22.74
CA PHE A 459 2.28 14.79 -23.78
C PHE A 459 1.12 15.77 -23.96
N ILE A 460 0.83 16.61 -22.95
CA ILE A 460 -0.35 17.50 -22.94
C ILE A 460 -0.02 18.80 -22.20
N MET A 461 -0.68 19.89 -22.58
CA MET A 461 -0.64 21.12 -21.79
C MET A 461 -1.53 20.96 -20.55
N THR A 462 -0.94 21.11 -19.37
CA THR A 462 -1.66 20.98 -18.09
C THR A 462 -2.27 22.30 -17.66
N VAL A 463 -3.31 22.24 -16.83
CA VAL A 463 -3.95 23.44 -16.28
C VAL A 463 -3.03 24.15 -15.29
N GLY A 464 -2.43 23.41 -14.34
CA GLY A 464 -1.49 23.99 -13.36
C GLY A 464 -2.15 24.67 -12.14
N CYS A 465 -3.46 24.54 -11.97
CA CYS A 465 -4.14 24.97 -10.76
C CYS A 465 -5.35 24.08 -10.44
N VAL A 466 -5.81 24.11 -9.19
CA VAL A 466 -6.94 23.30 -8.67
C VAL A 466 -7.83 24.14 -7.75
N ALA A 467 -9.08 23.70 -7.58
CA ALA A 467 -10.01 24.24 -6.60
C ALA A 467 -10.03 23.40 -5.31
N GLY A 468 -10.07 24.07 -4.16
CA GLY A 468 -10.15 23.44 -2.84
C GLY A 468 -11.58 23.34 -2.30
N ASP A 469 -12.49 24.16 -2.82
CA ASP A 469 -13.92 24.23 -2.50
C ASP A 469 -14.69 24.94 -3.64
N GLU A 470 -16.02 25.06 -3.52
CA GLU A 470 -16.88 25.70 -4.54
C GLU A 470 -16.54 27.19 -4.68
N GLU A 471 -16.26 27.86 -3.56
CA GLU A 471 -15.95 29.29 -3.47
C GLU A 471 -14.61 29.67 -4.10
N THR A 472 -13.68 28.72 -4.26
CA THR A 472 -12.39 28.92 -4.92
C THR A 472 -12.56 29.58 -6.30
N TYR A 473 -13.56 29.16 -7.08
CA TYR A 473 -13.81 29.70 -8.41
C TYR A 473 -14.33 31.15 -8.40
N GLU A 474 -14.94 31.62 -7.31
CA GLU A 474 -15.36 33.03 -7.19
C GLU A 474 -14.27 33.90 -6.56
N VAL A 475 -13.63 33.43 -5.49
CA VAL A 475 -12.61 34.18 -4.74
C VAL A 475 -11.38 34.46 -5.60
N PHE A 476 -10.98 33.50 -6.45
CA PHE A 476 -9.78 33.59 -7.29
C PHE A 476 -10.10 33.70 -8.79
N LYS A 477 -11.28 34.20 -9.15
CA LYS A 477 -11.74 34.32 -10.55
C LYS A 477 -10.80 35.13 -11.44
N ASP A 478 -10.15 36.16 -10.91
CA ASP A 478 -9.20 36.98 -11.70
C ASP A 478 -8.00 36.17 -12.24
N LEU A 479 -7.70 35.01 -11.62
CA LEU A 479 -6.77 34.01 -12.15
C LEU A 479 -7.50 32.88 -12.91
N LEU A 480 -8.59 32.35 -12.35
CA LEU A 480 -9.23 31.14 -12.86
C LEU A 480 -10.03 31.37 -14.14
N ASP A 481 -10.67 32.52 -14.31
CA ASP A 481 -11.43 32.85 -15.52
C ASP A 481 -10.55 32.86 -16.79
N PRO A 482 -9.40 33.56 -16.83
CA PRO A 482 -8.52 33.48 -18.00
C PRO A 482 -7.92 32.08 -18.23
N VAL A 483 -7.68 31.32 -17.16
CA VAL A 483 -7.23 29.91 -17.27
C VAL A 483 -8.30 29.04 -17.91
N ILE A 484 -9.57 29.23 -17.51
CA ILE A 484 -10.73 28.53 -18.07
C ILE A 484 -10.92 28.93 -19.54
N GLU A 485 -10.82 30.22 -19.86
CA GLU A 485 -10.92 30.73 -21.23
C GLU A 485 -9.85 30.13 -22.15
N ASP A 486 -8.58 30.10 -21.73
CA ASP A 486 -7.48 29.51 -22.51
C ASP A 486 -7.61 27.98 -22.63
N ARG A 487 -8.08 27.30 -21.58
CA ARG A 487 -8.25 25.83 -21.61
C ARG A 487 -9.44 25.39 -22.46
N HIS A 488 -10.56 26.10 -22.42
CA HIS A 488 -11.82 25.71 -23.07
C HIS A 488 -12.12 26.55 -24.32
N GLY A 489 -11.08 26.87 -25.09
CA GLY A 489 -11.23 27.38 -26.45
C GLY A 489 -11.91 28.75 -26.56
N GLY A 490 -11.73 29.61 -25.57
CA GLY A 490 -12.30 30.97 -25.56
C GLY A 490 -13.64 31.09 -24.82
N TYR A 491 -13.97 30.15 -23.93
CA TYR A 491 -15.15 30.24 -23.07
C TYR A 491 -15.04 31.40 -22.08
N LYS A 492 -15.82 32.46 -22.27
CA LYS A 492 -15.67 33.74 -21.56
C LYS A 492 -16.42 33.75 -20.23
N PRO A 493 -16.04 34.62 -19.28
CA PRO A 493 -16.76 34.81 -18.01
C PRO A 493 -18.25 35.19 -18.18
N SER A 494 -18.62 35.74 -19.34
CA SER A 494 -20.01 36.09 -19.67
C SER A 494 -20.84 34.94 -20.23
N ASP A 495 -20.20 33.85 -20.63
CA ASP A 495 -20.86 32.73 -21.28
C ASP A 495 -21.60 31.87 -20.25
N LYS A 496 -22.57 31.08 -20.72
CA LYS A 496 -23.40 30.23 -19.85
C LYS A 496 -23.31 28.79 -20.30
N HIS A 497 -23.26 27.88 -19.35
CA HIS A 497 -23.12 26.46 -19.65
C HIS A 497 -24.51 25.85 -19.86
N LYS A 498 -24.60 24.97 -20.86
CA LYS A 498 -25.82 24.21 -21.16
C LYS A 498 -25.60 22.77 -20.74
N THR A 499 -26.50 22.27 -19.89
CA THR A 499 -26.57 20.85 -19.50
C THR A 499 -27.72 20.19 -20.27
N ASP A 500 -27.47 19.01 -20.84
CA ASP A 500 -28.49 18.21 -21.53
C ASP A 500 -28.18 16.72 -21.33
N LEU A 501 -28.86 16.10 -20.38
CA LEU A 501 -28.78 14.66 -20.09
C LEU A 501 -29.95 13.87 -20.70
N ASP A 502 -30.68 14.46 -21.66
CA ASP A 502 -31.73 13.74 -22.39
C ASP A 502 -31.11 12.91 -23.51
N PHE A 503 -30.84 11.64 -23.20
CA PHE A 503 -30.18 10.71 -24.12
C PHE A 503 -30.97 10.41 -25.39
N GLU A 504 -32.27 10.73 -25.45
CA GLU A 504 -33.09 10.59 -26.65
C GLU A 504 -32.67 11.57 -27.76
N ASN A 505 -32.01 12.67 -27.39
CA ASN A 505 -31.51 13.66 -28.35
C ASN A 505 -30.27 13.17 -29.12
N LEU A 506 -29.58 12.13 -28.65
CA LEU A 506 -28.45 11.52 -29.35
C LEU A 506 -28.92 10.83 -30.64
N GLN A 507 -28.32 11.18 -31.77
CA GLN A 507 -28.63 10.61 -33.08
C GLN A 507 -27.63 9.50 -33.44
N GLY A 508 -28.13 8.28 -33.61
CA GLY A 508 -27.30 7.10 -33.90
C GLY A 508 -26.41 6.68 -32.72
N GLY A 509 -25.21 6.18 -33.02
CA GLY A 509 -24.23 5.75 -32.01
C GLY A 509 -24.53 4.39 -31.39
N ASP A 510 -25.56 3.69 -31.86
CA ASP A 510 -25.90 2.33 -31.48
C ASP A 510 -25.15 1.26 -32.30
N ASP A 511 -24.44 1.68 -33.34
CA ASP A 511 -23.88 0.82 -34.39
C ASP A 511 -22.42 1.13 -34.77
N LEU A 512 -21.63 1.76 -33.89
CA LEU A 512 -20.19 1.96 -34.18
C LEU A 512 -19.53 0.61 -34.47
N ASP A 513 -18.76 0.52 -35.56
CA ASP A 513 -18.32 -0.75 -36.12
C ASP A 513 -17.48 -1.56 -35.11
N PRO A 514 -17.98 -2.73 -34.63
CA PRO A 514 -17.32 -3.50 -33.57
C PRO A 514 -16.03 -4.18 -34.03
N ASN A 515 -15.73 -4.21 -35.33
CA ASN A 515 -14.43 -4.70 -35.83
C ASN A 515 -13.30 -3.74 -35.45
N TYR A 516 -13.61 -2.44 -35.35
CA TYR A 516 -12.65 -1.40 -35.02
C TYR A 516 -12.84 -0.93 -33.57
N VAL A 517 -14.07 -0.67 -33.14
CA VAL A 517 -14.40 -0.19 -31.79
C VAL A 517 -14.52 -1.37 -30.82
N LEU A 518 -13.55 -1.47 -29.91
CA LEU A 518 -13.43 -2.55 -28.93
C LEU A 518 -14.29 -2.32 -27.70
N SER A 519 -14.37 -1.07 -27.23
CA SER A 519 -15.18 -0.70 -26.08
C SER A 519 -15.60 0.76 -26.13
N SER A 520 -16.75 1.06 -25.55
CA SER A 520 -17.34 2.40 -25.47
C SER A 520 -17.50 2.80 -24.00
N ARG A 521 -17.18 4.05 -23.67
CA ARG A 521 -17.18 4.55 -22.29
C ARG A 521 -17.56 6.02 -22.20
N VAL A 522 -18.42 6.35 -21.24
CA VAL A 522 -18.77 7.72 -20.86
C VAL A 522 -18.47 7.89 -19.38
N ARG A 523 -17.72 8.95 -19.02
CA ARG A 523 -17.45 9.30 -17.62
C ARG A 523 -17.73 10.77 -17.33
N THR A 524 -18.09 11.09 -16.10
CA THR A 524 -18.08 12.46 -15.55
C THR A 524 -17.65 12.47 -14.09
N GLY A 525 -17.44 13.67 -13.52
CA GLY A 525 -17.32 13.88 -12.09
C GLY A 525 -18.55 14.59 -11.51
N ARG A 526 -18.79 14.40 -10.21
CA ARG A 526 -19.73 15.22 -9.43
C ARG A 526 -19.11 15.56 -8.07
N SER A 527 -19.25 16.81 -7.66
CA SER A 527 -18.87 17.30 -6.33
C SER A 527 -20.13 17.58 -5.52
N ILE A 528 -20.12 17.22 -4.25
CA ILE A 528 -21.24 17.41 -3.32
C ILE A 528 -21.05 18.76 -2.63
N ARG A 529 -22.05 19.64 -2.74
CA ARG A 529 -22.02 21.01 -2.18
C ARG A 529 -21.84 21.00 -0.66
N ASN A 530 -21.17 22.04 -0.15
CA ASN A 530 -20.80 22.25 1.26
C ASN A 530 -19.75 21.27 1.82
N PHE A 531 -19.01 20.55 0.97
CA PHE A 531 -17.81 19.83 1.36
C PHE A 531 -16.63 20.36 0.56
N CYS A 532 -15.46 20.52 1.18
CA CYS A 532 -14.26 20.89 0.45
C CYS A 532 -13.88 19.78 -0.55
N LEU A 533 -13.29 20.18 -1.67
CA LEU A 533 -12.80 19.29 -2.74
C LEU A 533 -11.54 18.52 -2.28
N PRO A 534 -11.15 17.44 -2.99
CA PRO A 534 -10.05 16.57 -2.58
C PRO A 534 -8.72 17.23 -2.20
N PRO A 535 -8.27 18.34 -2.84
CA PRO A 535 -7.06 19.05 -2.44
C PRO A 535 -7.08 19.47 -0.97
N HIS A 536 -8.25 19.88 -0.47
CA HIS A 536 -8.38 20.53 0.83
C HIS A 536 -9.21 19.75 1.86
N CYS A 537 -10.07 18.83 1.43
CA CYS A 537 -10.96 18.09 2.32
C CYS A 537 -10.23 17.46 3.52
N SER A 538 -10.82 17.62 4.70
CA SER A 538 -10.39 16.93 5.90
C SER A 538 -10.75 15.45 5.85
N ARG A 539 -10.15 14.62 6.71
CA ARG A 539 -10.57 13.22 6.87
C ARG A 539 -12.06 13.10 7.24
N GLY A 540 -12.59 14.06 8.01
CA GLY A 540 -14.00 14.07 8.42
C GLY A 540 -14.94 14.28 7.23
N GLU A 541 -14.69 15.31 6.43
CA GLU A 541 -15.46 15.59 5.22
C GLU A 541 -15.38 14.44 4.21
N ARG A 542 -14.18 13.90 3.99
CA ARG A 542 -13.98 12.78 3.06
C ARG A 542 -14.78 11.54 3.46
N ARG A 543 -14.81 11.21 4.75
CA ARG A 543 -15.62 10.09 5.28
C ARG A 543 -17.12 10.36 5.18
N ALA A 544 -17.55 11.60 5.44
CA ALA A 544 -18.95 11.98 5.27
C ALA A 544 -19.41 11.85 3.80
N ILE A 545 -18.55 12.21 2.85
CA ILE A 545 -18.77 11.96 1.41
C ILE A 545 -18.85 10.46 1.13
N GLU A 546 -17.92 9.65 1.67
CA GLU A 546 -17.95 8.19 1.52
C GLU A 546 -19.28 7.60 2.03
N ASP A 547 -19.68 7.91 3.26
CA ASP A 547 -20.89 7.38 3.89
C ASP A 547 -22.16 7.76 3.11
N LEU A 548 -22.28 9.04 2.70
CA LEU A 548 -23.41 9.53 1.91
C LEU A 548 -23.47 8.86 0.51
N SER A 549 -22.30 8.64 -0.09
CA SER A 549 -22.20 7.95 -1.38
C SER A 549 -22.61 6.50 -1.27
N ILE A 550 -22.16 5.78 -0.23
CA ILE A 550 -22.58 4.40 0.03
C ILE A 550 -24.09 4.31 0.20
N GLU A 551 -24.66 5.17 1.06
CA GLU A 551 -26.10 5.15 1.34
C GLU A 551 -26.95 5.44 0.09
N SER A 552 -26.49 6.35 -0.77
CA SER A 552 -27.18 6.70 -2.01
C SER A 552 -27.04 5.60 -3.06
N LEU A 553 -25.84 5.03 -3.22
CA LEU A 553 -25.58 4.00 -4.24
C LEU A 553 -26.18 2.63 -3.88
N ASP A 554 -26.35 2.31 -2.59
CA ASP A 554 -27.03 1.08 -2.13
C ASP A 554 -28.54 1.09 -2.42
N ALA A 555 -29.11 2.28 -2.64
CA ALA A 555 -30.52 2.45 -3.02
C ALA A 555 -30.77 2.29 -4.54
N LEU A 556 -29.72 2.14 -5.35
CA LEU A 556 -29.89 1.88 -6.78
C LEU A 556 -30.45 0.46 -7.02
N ASP A 557 -31.37 0.37 -7.97
CA ASP A 557 -32.15 -0.83 -8.26
C ASP A 557 -32.00 -1.31 -9.71
N GLU A 558 -32.64 -2.44 -10.02
CA GLU A 558 -32.69 -3.04 -11.36
C GLU A 558 -31.28 -3.26 -11.95
N ASP A 559 -31.04 -2.80 -13.19
CA ASP A 559 -29.75 -2.91 -13.88
C ASP A 559 -28.63 -2.07 -13.22
N LEU A 560 -29.00 -1.14 -12.34
CA LEU A 560 -28.06 -0.32 -11.58
C LEU A 560 -27.82 -0.85 -10.17
N LYS A 561 -28.39 -1.98 -9.79
CA LYS A 561 -28.09 -2.58 -8.49
C LYS A 561 -26.62 -3.01 -8.43
N GLY A 562 -25.95 -2.71 -7.33
CA GLY A 562 -24.51 -2.94 -7.20
C GLY A 562 -24.02 -3.05 -5.77
N LYS A 563 -22.69 -3.05 -5.61
CA LYS A 563 -21.99 -3.16 -4.33
C LYS A 563 -20.83 -2.17 -4.25
N TYR A 564 -20.62 -1.61 -3.05
CA TYR A 564 -19.44 -0.80 -2.73
C TYR A 564 -18.30 -1.65 -2.15
N TYR A 565 -17.09 -1.33 -2.56
CA TYR A 565 -15.84 -1.95 -2.14
C TYR A 565 -14.89 -0.85 -1.66
N ALA A 566 -14.76 -0.75 -0.33
CA ALA A 566 -13.85 0.20 0.29
C ALA A 566 -12.39 -0.26 0.09
N LEU A 567 -11.51 0.63 -0.38
CA LEU A 567 -10.10 0.29 -0.64
C LEU A 567 -9.38 -0.19 0.63
N LYS A 568 -9.72 0.36 1.79
CA LYS A 568 -9.09 0.02 3.09
C LYS A 568 -9.28 -1.44 3.51
N ASN A 569 -10.35 -2.11 3.06
CA ASN A 569 -10.75 -3.44 3.50
C ASN A 569 -10.87 -4.44 2.32
N MET A 570 -10.39 -4.05 1.13
CA MET A 570 -10.44 -4.88 -0.07
C MET A 570 -9.47 -6.06 0.07
N THR A 571 -9.91 -7.28 -0.26
CA THR A 571 -9.00 -8.44 -0.28
C THR A 571 -8.08 -8.40 -1.50
N GLU A 572 -6.96 -9.11 -1.47
CA GLU A 572 -6.05 -9.19 -2.63
C GLU A 572 -6.74 -9.76 -3.86
N GLU A 573 -7.68 -10.70 -3.69
CA GLU A 573 -8.47 -11.27 -4.79
C GLU A 573 -9.47 -10.26 -5.36
N GLU A 574 -10.20 -9.53 -4.51
CA GLU A 574 -11.10 -8.46 -4.97
C GLU A 574 -10.32 -7.36 -5.70
N GLN A 575 -9.15 -7.00 -5.17
CA GLN A 575 -8.27 -6.00 -5.77
C GLN A 575 -7.76 -6.48 -7.14
N GLN A 576 -7.24 -7.70 -7.23
CA GLN A 576 -6.73 -8.24 -8.50
C GLN A 576 -7.85 -8.36 -9.53
N GLN A 577 -9.05 -8.79 -9.12
CA GLN A 577 -10.21 -8.85 -10.02
C GLN A 577 -10.57 -7.48 -10.59
N LEU A 578 -10.61 -6.43 -9.76
CA LEU A 578 -10.91 -5.07 -10.21
C LEU A 578 -9.80 -4.48 -11.09
N ILE A 579 -8.54 -4.90 -10.90
CA ILE A 579 -7.43 -4.56 -11.78
C ILE A 579 -7.59 -5.24 -13.15
N ASP A 580 -7.90 -6.54 -13.14
CA ASP A 580 -8.08 -7.35 -14.36
C ASP A 580 -9.28 -6.85 -15.19
N ASP A 581 -10.32 -6.35 -14.52
CA ASP A 581 -11.48 -5.74 -15.16
C ASP A 581 -11.24 -4.29 -15.64
N HIS A 582 -10.06 -3.71 -15.35
CA HIS A 582 -9.73 -2.30 -15.59
C HIS A 582 -10.64 -1.28 -14.87
N PHE A 583 -11.13 -1.65 -13.69
CA PHE A 583 -12.07 -0.84 -12.90
C PHE A 583 -11.43 -0.13 -11.72
N LEU A 584 -10.38 -0.71 -11.14
CA LEU A 584 -9.74 -0.13 -9.96
C LEU A 584 -8.93 1.11 -10.35
N PHE A 585 -9.07 2.16 -9.54
CA PHE A 585 -8.14 3.29 -9.56
C PHE A 585 -7.05 3.06 -8.50
N ASP A 586 -5.81 3.31 -8.89
CA ASP A 586 -4.66 3.14 -8.00
C ASP A 586 -4.43 4.37 -7.13
N LYS A 587 -3.56 4.21 -6.13
CA LYS A 587 -3.03 5.36 -5.39
C LYS A 587 -2.47 6.38 -6.39
N PRO A 588 -2.90 7.66 -6.33
CA PRO A 588 -2.39 8.68 -7.22
C PRO A 588 -0.86 8.73 -7.21
N VAL A 589 -0.25 8.44 -8.36
CA VAL A 589 1.20 8.59 -8.59
C VAL A 589 1.52 9.80 -9.46
N SER A 590 0.49 10.37 -10.09
CA SER A 590 0.62 11.59 -10.90
C SER A 590 1.17 12.71 -10.03
N PRO A 591 2.27 13.36 -10.42
CA PRO A 591 2.83 14.45 -9.64
C PRO A 591 1.88 15.66 -9.57
N LEU A 592 0.93 15.78 -10.52
CA LEU A 592 -0.14 16.78 -10.46
C LEU A 592 -1.09 16.54 -9.26
N LEU A 593 -1.52 15.29 -9.06
CA LEU A 593 -2.42 14.91 -7.95
C LEU A 593 -1.70 14.91 -6.59
N LEU A 594 -0.41 14.58 -6.59
CA LEU A 594 0.40 14.58 -5.38
C LEU A 594 0.70 16.01 -4.91
N ALA A 595 1.10 16.89 -5.83
CA ALA A 595 1.43 18.29 -5.52
C ALA A 595 0.21 19.12 -5.10
N SER A 596 -0.99 18.77 -5.58
CA SER A 596 -2.25 19.38 -5.14
C SER A 596 -2.77 18.85 -3.80
N GLY A 597 -2.08 17.90 -3.15
CA GLY A 597 -2.48 17.36 -1.84
C GLY A 597 -3.66 16.37 -1.87
N MET A 598 -4.10 15.91 -3.05
CA MET A 598 -5.28 15.05 -3.20
C MET A 598 -5.04 13.61 -2.68
N ALA A 599 -3.78 13.18 -2.57
CA ALA A 599 -3.40 11.86 -2.08
C ALA A 599 -3.30 11.73 -0.54
N ARG A 600 -3.67 12.77 0.21
CA ARG A 600 -3.62 12.74 1.69
C ARG A 600 -4.46 11.59 2.27
N ASP A 601 -3.92 10.98 3.31
CA ASP A 601 -4.54 9.90 4.11
C ASP A 601 -4.93 8.63 3.33
N TRP A 602 -4.39 8.40 2.13
CA TRP A 602 -4.72 7.22 1.34
C TRP A 602 -4.51 5.89 2.11
N PRO A 603 -5.45 4.91 2.08
CA PRO A 603 -6.70 4.87 1.29
C PRO A 603 -7.98 5.30 2.06
N ASP A 604 -7.86 6.08 3.13
CA ASP A 604 -9.01 6.48 3.99
C ASP A 604 -10.09 7.23 3.20
N GLY A 605 -11.35 6.79 3.33
CA GLY A 605 -12.50 7.41 2.68
C GLY A 605 -12.65 7.07 1.19
N ARG A 606 -11.88 6.14 0.62
CA ARG A 606 -11.88 5.82 -0.82
C ARG A 606 -12.42 4.43 -1.08
N GLY A 607 -13.09 4.30 -2.22
CA GLY A 607 -13.60 3.02 -2.70
C GLY A 607 -14.25 3.12 -4.07
N ILE A 608 -14.68 1.96 -4.52
CA ILE A 608 -15.34 1.77 -5.81
C ILE A 608 -16.68 1.10 -5.59
N TRP A 609 -17.72 1.65 -6.20
CA TRP A 609 -18.99 0.98 -6.37
C TRP A 609 -19.12 0.55 -7.84
N HIS A 610 -19.72 -0.60 -8.09
CA HIS A 610 -20.16 -0.96 -9.44
C HIS A 610 -21.43 -1.81 -9.39
N ASN A 611 -22.21 -1.75 -10.47
CA ASN A 611 -23.37 -2.62 -10.65
C ASN A 611 -22.95 -4.09 -10.85
N ASP A 612 -23.89 -5.02 -10.67
CA ASP A 612 -23.64 -6.47 -10.79
C ASP A 612 -23.12 -6.84 -12.20
N ASN A 613 -23.61 -6.14 -13.22
CA ASN A 613 -23.23 -6.34 -14.62
C ASN A 613 -21.90 -5.69 -15.02
N LYS A 614 -21.24 -4.95 -14.12
CA LYS A 614 -19.94 -4.29 -14.37
C LYS A 614 -19.97 -3.29 -15.55
N THR A 615 -21.12 -2.66 -15.79
CA THR A 615 -21.36 -1.70 -16.88
C THR A 615 -21.61 -0.28 -16.39
N PHE A 616 -21.76 -0.08 -15.08
CA PHE A 616 -21.92 1.20 -14.42
C PHE A 616 -21.11 1.22 -13.12
N LEU A 617 -20.21 2.20 -12.97
CA LEU A 617 -19.23 2.28 -11.89
C LEU A 617 -19.21 3.69 -11.31
N VAL A 618 -18.91 3.79 -10.02
CA VAL A 618 -18.70 5.05 -9.32
C VAL A 618 -17.45 4.95 -8.46
N TRP A 619 -16.44 5.76 -8.75
CA TRP A 619 -15.29 5.94 -7.87
C TRP A 619 -15.58 7.05 -6.86
N VAL A 620 -15.23 6.79 -5.60
CA VAL A 620 -15.51 7.70 -4.48
C VAL A 620 -14.20 8.24 -3.91
N ASN A 621 -14.08 9.57 -3.82
CA ASN A 621 -12.97 10.32 -3.23
C ASN A 621 -11.57 10.11 -3.87
N GLU A 622 -11.51 9.94 -5.18
CA GLU A 622 -10.25 9.89 -5.95
C GLU A 622 -9.81 11.31 -6.35
N GLU A 623 -9.99 11.70 -7.63
CA GLU A 623 -9.70 13.04 -8.14
C GLU A 623 -10.82 14.04 -7.80
N ASP A 624 -12.05 13.56 -7.64
CA ASP A 624 -13.24 14.33 -7.27
C ASP A 624 -14.06 13.52 -6.23
N HIS A 625 -15.14 14.09 -5.68
CA HIS A 625 -15.98 13.35 -4.73
C HIS A 625 -16.54 12.07 -5.35
N LEU A 626 -17.09 12.19 -6.57
CA LEU A 626 -17.60 11.08 -7.36
C LEU A 626 -17.04 11.15 -8.79
N ARG A 627 -16.63 10.00 -9.33
CA ARG A 627 -16.47 9.79 -10.78
C ARG A 627 -17.44 8.72 -11.23
N VAL A 628 -18.46 9.12 -11.97
CA VAL A 628 -19.52 8.25 -12.49
C VAL A 628 -19.16 7.81 -13.89
N ILE A 629 -19.21 6.50 -14.14
CA ILE A 629 -18.70 5.86 -15.36
C ILE A 629 -19.75 4.87 -15.85
N SER A 630 -20.12 4.94 -17.13
CA SER A 630 -20.82 3.87 -17.85
C SER A 630 -19.90 3.35 -18.94
N MET A 631 -19.80 2.03 -19.08
CA MET A 631 -18.97 1.42 -20.12
C MET A 631 -19.47 0.04 -20.51
N GLN A 632 -19.15 -0.38 -21.73
CA GLN A 632 -19.33 -1.76 -22.20
C GLN A 632 -18.37 -2.08 -23.35
N GLN A 633 -18.25 -3.37 -23.66
CA GLN A 633 -17.55 -3.83 -24.86
C GLN A 633 -18.37 -3.52 -26.13
N GLY A 634 -17.68 -3.34 -27.25
CA GLY A 634 -18.27 -2.99 -28.54
C GLY A 634 -18.63 -1.51 -28.69
N GLY A 635 -19.37 -1.21 -29.75
CA GLY A 635 -19.63 0.13 -30.27
C GLY A 635 -20.99 0.76 -29.97
N ASN A 636 -21.80 0.16 -29.09
CA ASN A 636 -23.12 0.73 -28.75
C ASN A 636 -22.98 1.89 -27.73
N MET A 637 -22.47 3.03 -28.20
CA MET A 637 -22.30 4.26 -27.42
C MET A 637 -23.66 4.79 -26.92
N ARG A 638 -24.73 4.61 -27.69
CA ARG A 638 -26.08 5.04 -27.31
C ARG A 638 -26.55 4.36 -26.04
N GLU A 639 -26.42 3.04 -25.95
CA GLU A 639 -26.78 2.28 -24.75
C GLU A 639 -25.91 2.67 -23.54
N VAL A 640 -24.60 2.87 -23.75
CA VAL A 640 -23.70 3.36 -22.71
C VAL A 640 -24.17 4.71 -22.17
N PHE A 641 -24.53 5.63 -23.07
CA PHE A 641 -24.99 6.98 -22.73
C PHE A 641 -26.38 7.00 -22.08
N THR A 642 -27.31 6.17 -22.54
CA THR A 642 -28.63 5.97 -21.90
C THR A 642 -28.47 5.52 -20.46
N ARG A 643 -27.64 4.49 -20.21
CA ARG A 643 -27.36 4.00 -18.84
C ARG A 643 -26.66 5.07 -18.01
N PHE A 644 -25.72 5.81 -18.60
CA PHE A 644 -25.03 6.92 -17.95
C PHE A 644 -26.01 8.01 -17.48
N CYS A 645 -26.86 8.52 -18.36
CA CYS A 645 -27.83 9.58 -18.04
C CYS A 645 -28.87 9.12 -17.01
N THR A 646 -29.39 7.90 -17.18
CA THR A 646 -30.35 7.30 -16.24
C THR A 646 -29.76 7.14 -14.85
N GLY A 647 -28.55 6.55 -14.77
CA GLY A 647 -27.87 6.34 -13.50
C GLY A 647 -27.49 7.65 -12.82
N LEU A 648 -26.97 8.62 -13.57
CA LEU A 648 -26.59 9.92 -13.02
C LEU A 648 -27.79 10.71 -12.49
N THR A 649 -28.92 10.69 -13.22
CA THR A 649 -30.18 11.32 -12.78
C THR A 649 -30.73 10.66 -11.52
N LYS A 650 -30.70 9.32 -11.44
CA LYS A 650 -31.11 8.58 -10.23
C LYS A 650 -30.20 8.91 -9.03
N ILE A 651 -28.87 8.94 -9.23
CA ILE A 651 -27.92 9.32 -8.18
C ILE A 651 -28.22 10.75 -7.70
N GLU A 652 -28.37 11.72 -8.60
CA GLU A 652 -28.66 13.11 -8.23
C GLU A 652 -29.96 13.24 -7.43
N ALA A 653 -31.03 12.54 -7.84
CA ALA A 653 -32.28 12.49 -7.10
C ALA A 653 -32.10 11.93 -5.68
N LEU A 654 -31.34 10.84 -5.52
CA LEU A 654 -31.08 10.19 -4.24
C LEU A 654 -30.26 11.07 -3.28
N PHE A 655 -29.28 11.82 -3.80
CA PHE A 655 -28.55 12.82 -3.01
C PHE A 655 -29.49 13.96 -2.58
N LYS A 656 -30.35 14.44 -3.48
CA LYS A 656 -31.31 15.52 -3.21
C LYS A 656 -32.36 15.14 -2.17
N GLU A 657 -32.88 13.91 -2.23
CA GLU A 657 -33.79 13.35 -1.22
C GLU A 657 -33.17 13.33 0.19
N ARG A 658 -31.84 13.20 0.27
CA ARG A 658 -31.07 13.24 1.52
C ARG A 658 -30.63 14.65 1.91
N GLY A 659 -31.06 15.68 1.19
CA GLY A 659 -30.77 17.08 1.50
C GLY A 659 -29.39 17.55 1.02
N HIS A 660 -28.79 16.85 0.06
CA HIS A 660 -27.50 17.20 -0.53
C HIS A 660 -27.65 17.49 -2.03
N GLU A 661 -26.96 18.52 -2.51
CA GLU A 661 -26.97 18.90 -3.92
C GLU A 661 -25.56 18.78 -4.51
N PHE A 662 -25.46 18.64 -5.82
CA PHE A 662 -24.18 18.78 -6.49
C PHE A 662 -23.79 20.26 -6.63
N MET A 663 -22.49 20.53 -6.59
CA MET A 663 -21.95 21.86 -6.89
C MET A 663 -22.20 22.16 -8.36
N TRP A 664 -23.03 23.16 -8.62
CA TRP A 664 -23.42 23.58 -9.95
C TRP A 664 -23.80 25.06 -9.98
N ASN A 665 -23.38 25.78 -11.02
CA ASN A 665 -23.85 27.13 -11.31
C ASN A 665 -24.03 27.35 -12.83
N GLU A 666 -24.74 28.42 -13.20
CA GLU A 666 -25.12 28.68 -14.60
C GLU A 666 -23.92 28.95 -15.52
N HIS A 667 -22.82 29.48 -14.99
CA HIS A 667 -21.63 29.83 -15.76
C HIS A 667 -20.71 28.61 -15.96
N LEU A 668 -20.34 27.93 -14.88
CA LEU A 668 -19.36 26.84 -14.88
C LEU A 668 -19.98 25.46 -15.03
N GLY A 669 -21.30 25.34 -15.02
CA GLY A 669 -21.96 24.03 -14.96
C GLY A 669 -21.61 23.30 -13.67
N TYR A 670 -21.36 21.99 -13.76
CA TYR A 670 -20.92 21.20 -12.61
C TYR A 670 -19.48 21.55 -12.22
N VAL A 671 -19.29 21.87 -10.94
CA VAL A 671 -18.00 22.30 -10.40
C VAL A 671 -17.19 21.09 -9.94
N LEU A 672 -15.96 20.98 -10.43
CA LEU A 672 -15.00 19.92 -10.12
C LEU A 672 -13.63 20.52 -9.74
N THR A 673 -12.75 19.65 -9.25
CA THR A 673 -11.43 20.04 -8.71
C THR A 673 -10.53 20.71 -9.75
N CYS A 674 -10.43 20.13 -10.93
CA CYS A 674 -9.59 20.65 -12.00
C CYS A 674 -10.44 21.52 -12.96
N PRO A 675 -10.00 22.75 -13.30
CA PRO A 675 -10.71 23.61 -14.26
C PRO A 675 -10.94 22.94 -15.63
N SER A 676 -10.11 21.97 -16.02
CA SER A 676 -10.33 21.23 -17.28
C SER A 676 -11.58 20.36 -17.28
N ASN A 677 -12.17 20.08 -16.12
CA ASN A 677 -13.32 19.17 -15.96
C ASN A 677 -14.61 19.94 -15.61
N LEU A 678 -14.63 21.26 -15.70
CA LEU A 678 -15.86 22.05 -15.52
C LEU A 678 -16.91 21.77 -16.61
N GLY A 679 -18.10 22.32 -16.44
CA GLY A 679 -19.23 22.19 -17.36
C GLY A 679 -19.92 20.86 -17.18
N THR A 680 -19.76 20.00 -18.18
CA THR A 680 -20.30 18.63 -18.15
C THR A 680 -19.45 17.69 -17.31
N GLY A 681 -18.15 17.98 -17.17
CA GLY A 681 -17.12 17.03 -16.73
C GLY A 681 -16.99 15.78 -17.61
N LEU A 682 -17.66 15.76 -18.77
CA LEU A 682 -17.92 14.56 -19.54
C LEU A 682 -16.77 14.22 -20.47
N ARG A 683 -16.24 13.00 -20.34
CA ARG A 683 -15.35 12.38 -21.32
C ARG A 683 -16.02 11.12 -21.87
N ALA A 684 -16.58 11.23 -23.05
CA ALA A 684 -17.04 10.11 -23.86
C ALA A 684 -15.92 9.68 -24.80
N GLY A 685 -15.71 8.38 -24.92
CA GLY A 685 -14.64 7.86 -25.76
C GLY A 685 -14.75 6.38 -26.04
N VAL A 686 -13.90 5.93 -26.95
CA VAL A 686 -13.82 4.57 -27.42
C VAL A 686 -12.38 4.07 -27.42
N HIS A 687 -12.20 2.77 -27.22
CA HIS A 687 -10.99 2.10 -27.68
C HIS A 687 -11.20 1.65 -29.12
N VAL A 688 -10.48 2.25 -30.06
CA VAL A 688 -10.65 2.01 -31.51
C VAL A 688 -9.33 1.59 -32.16
N LYS A 689 -9.39 0.60 -33.05
CA LYS A 689 -8.26 0.15 -33.88
C LYS A 689 -8.13 1.00 -35.13
N LEU A 690 -7.00 1.68 -35.29
CA LEU A 690 -6.71 2.55 -36.45
C LEU A 690 -5.25 2.35 -36.94
N PRO A 691 -4.85 1.12 -37.32
CA PRO A 691 -3.45 0.82 -37.66
C PRO A 691 -2.93 1.55 -38.90
N ASN A 692 -3.78 1.87 -39.89
CA ASN A 692 -3.36 2.55 -41.10
C ASN A 692 -3.41 4.08 -40.94
N LEU A 693 -4.48 4.61 -40.34
CA LEU A 693 -4.68 6.04 -40.14
C LEU A 693 -3.63 6.65 -39.20
N SER A 694 -3.19 5.88 -38.20
CA SER A 694 -2.16 6.33 -37.26
C SER A 694 -0.73 6.25 -37.80
N GLY A 695 -0.49 5.51 -38.88
CA GLY A 695 0.84 5.28 -39.43
C GLY A 695 1.69 4.30 -38.60
N VAL A 696 2.88 3.98 -39.12
CA VAL A 696 3.75 2.90 -38.63
C VAL A 696 4.48 3.25 -37.30
N ASP A 697 4.49 4.52 -36.91
CA ASP A 697 5.34 5.07 -35.83
C ASP A 697 4.54 5.62 -34.63
N THR A 698 3.59 4.83 -34.10
CA THR A 698 2.85 5.23 -32.89
C THR A 698 3.13 4.35 -31.68
N ALA A 699 3.13 4.96 -30.50
CA ALA A 699 3.35 4.27 -29.22
C ALA A 699 2.15 3.40 -28.78
N ALA A 700 1.05 3.41 -29.54
CA ALA A 700 -0.16 2.66 -29.27
C ALA A 700 0.05 1.17 -29.52
N VAL A 701 -0.22 0.34 -28.52
CA VAL A 701 -0.04 -1.11 -28.61
C VAL A 701 -1.06 -1.68 -29.60
N GLY A 702 -0.59 -2.21 -30.73
CA GLY A 702 -1.43 -2.87 -31.73
C GLY A 702 -2.37 -1.93 -32.51
N GLY A 703 -2.04 -0.63 -32.59
CA GLY A 703 -2.87 0.36 -33.30
C GLY A 703 -4.20 0.69 -32.60
N VAL A 704 -4.33 0.40 -31.30
CA VAL A 704 -5.53 0.72 -30.50
C VAL A 704 -5.35 2.05 -29.78
N PHE A 705 -6.29 2.97 -29.96
CA PHE A 705 -6.28 4.32 -29.38
C PHE A 705 -7.49 4.55 -28.48
N ASP A 706 -7.28 5.26 -27.38
CA ASP A 706 -8.35 5.88 -26.57
C ASP A 706 -8.67 7.26 -27.15
N ILE A 707 -9.75 7.32 -27.94
CA ILE A 707 -10.23 8.55 -28.58
C ILE A 707 -11.44 9.07 -27.83
N SER A 708 -11.42 10.35 -27.46
CA SER A 708 -12.48 11.00 -26.70
C SER A 708 -12.62 12.47 -27.07
N ASN A 709 -13.76 13.08 -26.76
CA ASN A 709 -13.93 14.53 -26.85
C ASN A 709 -12.84 15.27 -26.04
N ALA A 710 -12.44 16.47 -26.48
CA ALA A 710 -11.48 17.32 -25.77
C ALA A 710 -12.17 18.36 -24.86
N ASP A 711 -13.28 18.91 -25.34
CA ASP A 711 -14.07 19.96 -24.68
C ASP A 711 -14.99 19.40 -23.60
N ARG A 712 -15.26 20.21 -22.57
CA ARG A 712 -16.10 19.85 -21.42
C ARG A 712 -17.08 20.96 -21.04
N LEU A 713 -16.69 22.21 -21.25
CA LEU A 713 -17.45 23.42 -20.94
C LEU A 713 -17.94 24.08 -22.23
N GLY A 714 -19.05 24.80 -22.16
CA GLY A 714 -19.70 25.43 -23.33
C GLY A 714 -20.56 24.52 -24.23
N PHE A 715 -20.44 23.19 -24.11
CA PHE A 715 -21.24 22.20 -24.85
C PHE A 715 -22.03 21.33 -23.89
N SER A 716 -23.20 20.86 -24.30
CA SER A 716 -23.99 19.90 -23.50
C SER A 716 -23.45 18.48 -23.60
N GLU A 717 -23.88 17.60 -22.68
CA GLU A 717 -23.48 16.19 -22.68
C GLU A 717 -23.87 15.49 -23.99
N VAL A 718 -25.09 15.71 -24.49
CA VAL A 718 -25.54 15.20 -25.80
C VAL A 718 -24.66 15.71 -26.94
N GLU A 719 -24.35 17.00 -26.99
CA GLU A 719 -23.51 17.60 -28.04
C GLU A 719 -22.10 16.99 -28.05
N LEU A 720 -21.51 16.79 -26.87
CA LEU A 720 -20.20 16.17 -26.73
C LEU A 720 -20.20 14.70 -27.17
N VAL A 721 -21.21 13.92 -26.79
CA VAL A 721 -21.32 12.51 -27.20
C VAL A 721 -21.60 12.40 -28.70
N GLN A 722 -22.43 13.28 -29.27
CA GLN A 722 -22.68 13.33 -30.71
C GLN A 722 -21.38 13.59 -31.49
N MET A 723 -20.55 14.53 -31.04
CA MET A 723 -19.25 14.79 -31.67
C MET A 723 -18.32 13.57 -31.64
N VAL A 724 -18.36 12.77 -30.57
CA VAL A 724 -17.60 11.51 -30.48
C VAL A 724 -18.16 10.47 -31.46
N VAL A 725 -19.48 10.29 -31.51
CA VAL A 725 -20.13 9.35 -32.45
C VAL A 725 -19.78 9.71 -33.89
N ASP A 726 -19.96 10.95 -34.29
CA ASP A 726 -19.67 11.42 -35.65
C ASP A 726 -18.18 11.30 -35.99
N GLY A 727 -17.31 11.71 -35.06
CA GLY A 727 -15.86 11.67 -35.24
C GLY A 727 -15.33 10.25 -35.36
N VAL A 728 -15.79 9.33 -34.49
CA VAL A 728 -15.36 7.92 -34.53
C VAL A 728 -15.83 7.23 -35.81
N ASN A 729 -17.07 7.47 -36.26
CA ASN A 729 -17.56 6.95 -37.53
C ASN A 729 -16.68 7.41 -38.70
N LEU A 730 -16.35 8.71 -38.75
CA LEU A 730 -15.46 9.24 -39.80
C LEU A 730 -14.05 8.62 -39.74
N LEU A 731 -13.48 8.45 -38.54
CA LEU A 731 -12.15 7.83 -38.37
C LEU A 731 -12.16 6.36 -38.83
N VAL A 732 -13.23 5.63 -38.54
CA VAL A 732 -13.40 4.24 -39.01
C VAL A 732 -13.57 4.20 -40.54
N ASP A 733 -14.30 5.14 -41.13
CA ASP A 733 -14.43 5.25 -42.58
C ASP A 733 -13.09 5.58 -43.26
N MET A 734 -12.29 6.47 -42.66
CA MET A 734 -10.92 6.74 -43.11
C MET A 734 -10.04 5.48 -43.03
N GLU A 735 -10.10 4.74 -41.93
CA GLU A 735 -9.35 3.49 -41.77
C GLU A 735 -9.74 2.46 -42.84
N LYS A 736 -11.04 2.26 -43.09
CA LYS A 736 -11.55 1.36 -44.14
C LYS A 736 -11.07 1.75 -45.53
N ARG A 737 -11.01 3.04 -45.85
CA ARG A 737 -10.47 3.51 -47.15
C ARG A 737 -8.99 3.21 -47.27
N LEU A 738 -8.21 3.48 -46.22
CA LEU A 738 -6.78 3.19 -46.21
C LEU A 738 -6.51 1.68 -46.31
N GLU A 739 -7.32 0.83 -45.68
CA GLU A 739 -7.28 -0.63 -45.84
C GLU A 739 -7.57 -1.08 -47.28
N ALA A 740 -8.45 -0.37 -47.99
CA ALA A 740 -8.73 -0.61 -49.41
C ALA A 740 -7.66 -0.03 -50.36
N GLY A 741 -6.72 0.77 -49.85
CA GLY A 741 -5.70 1.46 -50.63
C GLY A 741 -6.15 2.79 -51.26
N ASP A 742 -7.29 3.32 -50.82
CA ASP A 742 -7.85 4.60 -51.28
C ASP A 742 -7.30 5.78 -50.47
N ALA A 743 -7.29 6.98 -51.07
CA ALA A 743 -6.92 8.23 -50.40
C ALA A 743 -8.05 8.75 -49.50
N ILE A 744 -7.70 9.56 -48.49
CA ILE A 744 -8.64 10.16 -47.52
C ILE A 744 -8.70 11.69 -47.59
N ASP A 745 -7.96 12.32 -48.51
CA ASP A 745 -7.84 13.78 -48.60
C ASP A 745 -9.20 14.48 -48.81
N ASP A 746 -10.15 13.80 -49.45
CA ASP A 746 -11.50 14.31 -49.73
C ASP A 746 -12.46 14.25 -48.54
N ILE A 747 -12.11 13.51 -47.48
CA ILE A 747 -12.95 13.33 -46.28
C ILE A 747 -12.33 13.92 -45.01
N ILE A 748 -11.23 14.69 -45.14
CA ILE A 748 -10.68 15.46 -44.03
C ILE A 748 -11.72 16.50 -43.57
N PRO A 749 -12.15 16.48 -42.29
CA PRO A 749 -13.19 17.38 -41.82
C PRO A 749 -12.67 18.81 -41.65
N GLU A 750 -13.56 19.79 -41.81
CA GLU A 750 -13.27 21.16 -41.38
C GLU A 750 -13.14 21.24 -39.85
N GLN A 751 -12.44 22.26 -39.36
CA GLN A 751 -12.33 22.53 -37.92
C GLN A 751 -13.73 22.78 -37.34
N LYS A 752 -14.15 21.89 -36.44
CA LYS A 752 -15.39 22.04 -35.67
C LYS A 752 -15.25 23.06 -34.56
#